data_AF-A0A952W6J1-F1
#
_entry.id   AF-A0A952W6J1-F1
#
_cell.length_a   1.000
_cell.length_b   1.000
_cell.length_c   1.000
_cell.angle_alpha   90.00
_cell.angle_beta   90.00
_cell.angle_gamma   90.00
#
_symmetry.space_group_name_H-M   'P 1'
#
loop_
_entity.id
_entity.type
_entity.pdbx_description
1 polymer ?
#
loop_
_entity_poly.entity_id
_entity_poly.type
_entity_poly.pdbx_seq_one_letter_code
_entity_poly.pdbx_strand_id
1 'polypeptide(L)'
;MPRGVASVSGGVCEVPMLERLEDRLVLAAVDGLPLAAMLEVPTNPVVVFETNFGKIYIELFPQDAPTTVANFLNYVQRGLYSETMFHRSVPGFVLQGGGYEYTDSDGFRRVFDETLGPIVNEFGRPNIARTIAMAKFGNNPNSATSEFFFNLSDNSGPPASLDTVNGGFTVFGKVLTEDSWTTVQTIVGQNIENLTTDPAFQGQLHDRFGRPLFRQQNGFSTLIDTGTIDTGNGAMGEVPVRTSFDGTFAEADQIRIFNAQIVKPQGSFDYYEQVVAYPEGYASFSSRMEIDLANPNDHTVTVQIIARYEYGLRDRVLFTGTMTANSTRTILLHDTTNFDTSLLRRATPVAFEVYTSHSSTQGEGEAVGVSLNHFDFGGAISESGVEFTDFMQRSDTWDFAAIPFDAGKRAFLVWQNTEATSVSVTVTFFVSGQTPFTRTFDLGGYRRGGVDLGSIAQLSALPAGTLISARVTANDPIVVAMSSYAVSGAPGAALPVVGTLGIPDGGATRGVFGSVTVANSGTTTLAALNGSGSAAVTTLQATRSNGQVFEIVPAQFILAAQSRGQANLSSLFPQIPLGESFTLRYFSTTAISMHVFMVDASASVREGGMYGASTRVGTSAIFADGFQDFTGGGNSNERLGIYNPFANQSITVVVDYIFSDGAVITTQQTIAALRRVEIISSNVTGLIAKVSSGSQFRNYSIVVRGFDGGMNQERHLVADLLRFDTRNTGAFDQVVASAPVYVGPLLPLTSDVFTGGSGT
;
A
#
# COMPACT_ATOMS: atom_id res chain seq x y z
N MET A 1 -44.91 11.05 19.70
CA MET A 1 -45.30 9.84 18.95
C MET A 1 -44.08 9.35 18.18
N PRO A 2 -43.61 8.11 18.40
CA PRO A 2 -42.41 7.59 17.74
C PRO A 2 -42.77 7.01 16.37
N ARG A 3 -41.93 7.24 15.35
CA ARG A 3 -42.03 6.56 14.05
C ARG A 3 -40.86 5.60 13.88
N GLY A 4 -41.21 4.32 14.03
CA GLY A 4 -40.64 3.11 13.44
C GLY A 4 -39.19 3.10 12.97
N VAL A 5 -38.35 2.40 13.74
CA VAL A 5 -37.15 1.73 13.23
C VAL A 5 -37.64 0.52 12.42
N ALA A 6 -37.41 0.52 11.11
CA ALA A 6 -37.60 -0.65 10.28
C ALA A 6 -36.41 -1.59 10.45
N SER A 7 -36.67 -2.76 11.02
CA SER A 7 -35.77 -3.90 11.01
C SER A 7 -35.62 -4.43 9.58
N VAL A 8 -34.41 -4.34 9.03
CA VAL A 8 -34.02 -5.15 7.86
C VAL A 8 -33.25 -6.34 8.40
N SER A 9 -33.95 -7.46 8.55
CA SER A 9 -33.37 -8.79 8.69
C SER A 9 -32.90 -9.24 7.31
N GLY A 10 -31.58 -9.22 7.10
CA GLY A 10 -30.92 -9.86 5.97
C GLY A 10 -29.61 -10.42 6.49
N GLY A 11 -29.50 -11.75 6.54
CA GLY A 11 -28.32 -12.44 7.02
C GLY A 11 -27.09 -12.00 6.23
N VAL A 12 -26.14 -11.40 6.93
CA VAL A 12 -24.81 -11.15 6.38
C VAL A 12 -24.09 -12.48 6.43
N CYS A 13 -23.87 -13.08 5.27
CA CYS A 13 -22.86 -14.12 5.14
C CYS A 13 -21.51 -13.41 5.30
N GLU A 14 -20.97 -13.42 6.52
CA GLU A 14 -19.60 -12.97 6.78
C GLU A 14 -18.65 -13.94 6.07
N VAL A 15 -18.08 -13.49 4.96
CA VAL A 15 -17.03 -14.22 4.24
C VAL A 15 -15.71 -13.99 5.00
N PRO A 16 -15.00 -15.06 5.43
CA PRO A 16 -13.73 -14.92 6.14
C PRO A 16 -12.63 -14.32 5.26
N MET A 17 -11.91 -13.37 5.85
CA MET A 17 -10.82 -12.59 5.25
C MET A 17 -9.50 -13.36 5.39
N LEU A 18 -8.74 -13.56 4.31
CA LEU A 18 -7.57 -14.44 4.34
C LEU A 18 -6.46 -13.99 3.33
N GLU A 19 -5.32 -13.48 3.82
CA GLU A 19 -4.14 -13.03 3.04
C GLU A 19 -3.39 -14.14 2.30
N ARG A 20 -2.85 -13.90 1.07
CA ARG A 20 -1.83 -14.79 0.48
C ARG A 20 -0.62 -14.70 1.39
N LEU A 21 -0.29 -15.82 1.98
CA LEU A 21 1.04 -16.13 2.47
C LEU A 21 1.47 -17.42 1.76
N GLU A 22 1.51 -17.37 0.43
CA GLU A 22 1.81 -18.55 -0.40
C GLU A 22 3.23 -19.08 -0.27
N ASP A 23 4.07 -18.47 0.56
CA ASP A 23 5.32 -19.10 0.99
C ASP A 23 5.23 -19.93 2.29
N ARG A 24 4.05 -20.13 2.89
CA ARG A 24 3.93 -20.92 4.14
C ARG A 24 2.63 -21.73 4.30
N LEU A 25 2.51 -22.85 3.59
CA LEU A 25 2.22 -24.22 4.12
C LEU A 25 1.70 -25.15 3.00
N VAL A 26 2.61 -25.92 2.43
CA VAL A 26 2.32 -27.31 2.08
C VAL A 26 2.25 -28.07 3.41
N LEU A 27 1.19 -28.85 3.63
CA LEU A 27 1.04 -29.73 4.79
C LEU A 27 1.99 -30.96 4.73
N ALA A 28 3.21 -30.76 4.23
CA ALA A 28 4.30 -31.71 4.21
C ALA A 28 5.63 -30.94 4.34
N ALA A 29 6.24 -31.03 5.53
CA ALA A 29 7.66 -30.81 5.79
C ALA A 29 8.33 -29.64 5.05
N VAL A 30 7.90 -28.40 5.33
CA VAL A 30 8.71 -27.20 5.08
C VAL A 30 9.11 -26.61 6.43
N ASP A 31 10.39 -26.25 6.60
CA ASP A 31 11.03 -25.91 7.87
C ASP A 31 10.21 -24.90 8.72
N GLY A 32 9.78 -25.33 9.92
CA GLY A 32 9.23 -24.48 10.98
C GLY A 32 7.71 -24.39 11.09
N LEU A 33 6.93 -25.15 10.32
CA LEU A 33 5.46 -25.15 10.38
C LEU A 33 4.92 -26.41 11.09
N PRO A 34 3.90 -26.30 11.96
CA PRO A 34 3.35 -27.45 12.69
C PRO A 34 2.64 -28.43 11.74
N LEU A 35 2.88 -29.73 11.93
CA LEU A 35 2.18 -30.78 11.20
C LEU A 35 0.72 -30.87 11.68
N ALA A 36 -0.23 -31.09 10.77
CA ALA A 36 -1.64 -31.26 11.18
C ALA A 36 -1.89 -32.44 12.13
N ALA A 37 -1.00 -33.44 12.12
CA ALA A 37 -1.01 -34.54 13.09
C ALA A 37 -0.73 -34.08 14.55
N MET A 38 -0.27 -32.84 14.75
CA MET A 38 -0.05 -32.25 16.08
C MET A 38 -1.33 -31.65 16.68
N LEU A 39 -2.38 -31.44 15.87
CA LEU A 39 -3.65 -30.90 16.32
C LEU A 39 -4.47 -31.95 17.07
N GLU A 40 -5.19 -31.52 18.10
CA GLU A 40 -6.19 -32.34 18.79
C GLU A 40 -7.35 -32.70 17.86
N VAL A 41 -7.79 -31.72 17.07
CA VAL A 41 -8.76 -31.94 15.99
C VAL A 41 -8.17 -31.35 14.70
N PRO A 42 -8.03 -32.14 13.62
CA PRO A 42 -7.39 -31.67 12.38
C PRO A 42 -8.03 -30.42 11.74
N THR A 43 -9.29 -30.13 12.06
CA THR A 43 -10.05 -29.00 11.55
C THR A 43 -10.05 -27.80 12.49
N ASN A 44 -9.37 -27.87 13.63
CA ASN A 44 -9.30 -26.75 14.56
C ASN A 44 -8.54 -25.58 13.93
N PRO A 45 -9.01 -24.33 14.13
CA PRO A 45 -8.25 -23.16 13.73
C PRO A 45 -6.91 -23.11 14.45
N VAL A 46 -5.89 -22.65 13.76
CA VAL A 46 -4.57 -22.38 14.34
C VAL A 46 -4.27 -20.90 14.18
N VAL A 47 -3.73 -20.26 15.20
CA VAL A 47 -3.24 -18.88 15.15
C VAL A 47 -1.74 -18.88 15.41
N VAL A 48 -1.00 -18.03 14.69
CA VAL A 48 0.41 -17.77 14.92
C VAL A 48 0.59 -16.34 15.43
N PHE A 49 1.30 -16.20 16.54
CA PHE A 49 1.85 -14.92 16.97
C PHE A 49 3.31 -14.84 16.56
N GLU A 50 3.68 -13.80 15.83
CA GLU A 50 5.07 -13.47 15.56
C GLU A 50 5.53 -12.43 16.59
N THR A 51 6.56 -12.79 17.35
CA THR A 51 7.09 -11.99 18.47
C THR A 51 8.56 -11.67 18.26
N ASN A 52 9.11 -10.74 19.04
CA ASN A 52 10.54 -10.41 18.99
C ASN A 52 11.47 -11.62 19.29
N PHE A 53 10.93 -12.72 19.83
CA PHE A 53 11.67 -13.92 20.20
C PHE A 53 11.29 -15.16 19.37
N GLY A 54 10.53 -14.97 18.29
CA GLY A 54 10.10 -16.06 17.40
C GLY A 54 8.58 -16.23 17.35
N LYS A 55 8.14 -17.36 16.82
CA LYS A 55 6.73 -17.63 16.53
C LYS A 55 6.09 -18.50 17.61
N ILE A 56 4.83 -18.24 17.92
CA ILE A 56 4.01 -19.03 18.83
C ILE A 56 2.77 -19.51 18.08
N TYR A 57 2.78 -20.78 17.66
CA TYR A 57 1.62 -21.47 17.10
C TYR A 57 0.67 -21.93 18.22
N ILE A 58 -0.61 -21.62 18.06
CA ILE A 58 -1.69 -21.87 19.01
C ILE A 58 -2.82 -22.60 18.28
N GLU A 59 -3.17 -23.80 18.74
CA GLU A 59 -4.41 -24.47 18.33
C GLU A 59 -5.58 -23.93 19.15
N LEU A 60 -6.70 -23.62 18.51
CA LEU A 60 -7.93 -23.12 19.15
C LEU A 60 -9.00 -24.22 19.23
N PHE A 61 -9.87 -24.14 20.23
CA PHE A 61 -10.88 -25.17 20.54
C PHE A 61 -12.33 -24.68 20.32
N PRO A 62 -12.77 -24.49 19.06
CA PRO A 62 -14.09 -23.93 18.75
C PRO A 62 -15.25 -24.82 19.20
N GLN A 63 -15.02 -26.12 19.43
CA GLN A 63 -16.05 -27.03 19.91
C GLN A 63 -16.31 -26.87 21.42
N ASP A 64 -15.30 -26.49 22.19
CA ASP A 64 -15.40 -26.36 23.65
C ASP A 64 -15.69 -24.91 24.09
N ALA A 65 -15.17 -23.93 23.35
CA ALA A 65 -15.35 -22.50 23.65
C ALA A 65 -15.67 -21.70 22.36
N PRO A 66 -16.82 -21.96 21.70
CA PRO A 66 -17.15 -21.39 20.39
C PRO A 66 -17.22 -19.85 20.39
N THR A 67 -17.84 -19.24 21.40
CA THR A 67 -17.98 -17.78 21.49
C THR A 67 -16.61 -17.13 21.71
N THR A 68 -15.79 -17.76 22.55
CA THR A 68 -14.46 -17.29 22.89
C THR A 68 -13.50 -17.38 21.71
N VAL A 69 -13.51 -18.51 20.99
CA VAL A 69 -12.71 -18.68 19.78
C VAL A 69 -13.16 -17.70 18.69
N ALA A 70 -14.46 -17.53 18.48
CA ALA A 70 -14.98 -16.56 17.51
C ALA A 70 -14.54 -15.13 17.86
N ASN A 71 -14.62 -14.74 19.13
CA ASN A 71 -14.15 -13.45 19.61
C ASN A 71 -12.65 -13.27 19.36
N PHE A 72 -11.82 -14.22 19.79
CA PHE A 72 -10.37 -14.17 19.60
C PHE A 72 -9.98 -14.07 18.12
N LEU A 73 -10.62 -14.87 17.25
CA LEU A 73 -10.41 -14.80 15.81
C LEU A 73 -10.83 -13.43 15.22
N ASN A 74 -11.87 -12.79 15.74
CA ASN A 74 -12.29 -11.45 15.30
C ASN A 74 -11.21 -10.39 15.61
N TYR A 75 -10.61 -10.45 16.81
CA TYR A 75 -9.48 -9.59 17.15
C TYR A 75 -8.25 -9.86 16.25
N VAL A 76 -7.96 -11.12 15.93
CA VAL A 76 -6.89 -11.48 14.97
C VAL A 76 -7.19 -10.93 13.58
N GLN A 77 -8.38 -11.17 13.04
CA GLN A 77 -8.79 -10.75 11.69
C GLN A 77 -8.83 -9.24 11.50
N ARG A 78 -9.16 -8.49 12.56
CA ARG A 78 -9.13 -7.02 12.55
C ARG A 78 -7.72 -6.44 12.77
N GLY A 79 -6.70 -7.29 12.94
CA GLY A 79 -5.33 -6.88 13.22
C GLY A 79 -5.15 -6.22 14.59
N LEU A 80 -6.09 -6.41 15.52
CA LEU A 80 -6.09 -5.73 16.83
C LEU A 80 -5.09 -6.35 17.82
N TYR A 81 -4.63 -7.57 17.59
CA TYR A 81 -3.53 -8.18 18.35
C TYR A 81 -2.15 -7.85 17.80
N SER A 82 -2.07 -7.37 16.57
CA SER A 82 -0.80 -6.93 15.99
C SER A 82 -0.32 -5.68 16.72
N GLU A 83 0.98 -5.66 16.99
CA GLU A 83 1.70 -4.63 17.75
C GLU A 83 1.27 -4.50 19.22
N THR A 84 0.55 -5.48 19.76
CA THR A 84 0.24 -5.54 21.19
C THR A 84 1.41 -6.08 21.99
N MET A 85 1.59 -5.57 23.20
CA MET A 85 2.64 -6.03 24.11
C MET A 85 2.14 -7.16 25.02
N PHE A 86 3.08 -7.97 25.49
CA PHE A 86 2.86 -8.74 26.71
C PHE A 86 2.97 -7.77 27.88
N HIS A 87 1.84 -7.39 28.46
CA HIS A 87 1.81 -6.40 29.52
C HIS A 87 2.06 -7.00 30.90
N ARG A 88 1.96 -8.32 31.08
CA ARG A 88 2.21 -8.94 32.39
C ARG A 88 2.85 -10.31 32.29
N SER A 89 3.89 -10.55 33.07
CA SER A 89 4.59 -11.83 33.19
C SER A 89 4.81 -12.19 34.66
N VAL A 90 4.24 -13.31 35.09
CA VAL A 90 4.46 -13.87 36.43
C VAL A 90 5.07 -15.26 36.27
N PRO A 91 6.41 -15.40 36.42
CA PRO A 91 7.09 -16.68 36.23
C PRO A 91 6.45 -17.80 37.06
N GLY A 92 6.14 -18.92 36.40
CA GLY A 92 5.47 -20.06 37.04
C GLY A 92 3.97 -19.89 37.27
N PHE A 93 3.35 -18.83 36.76
CA PHE A 93 1.90 -18.62 36.79
C PHE A 93 1.33 -18.32 35.40
N VAL A 94 1.45 -17.08 34.92
CA VAL A 94 0.86 -16.64 33.64
C VAL A 94 1.73 -15.65 32.89
N LEU A 95 1.64 -15.68 31.56
CA LEU A 95 2.08 -14.61 30.66
C LEU A 95 0.86 -14.04 29.95
N GLN A 96 0.54 -12.76 30.16
CA GLN A 96 -0.69 -12.11 29.72
C GLN A 96 -0.40 -11.01 28.67
N GLY A 97 -1.28 -10.91 27.67
CA GLY A 97 -1.14 -10.01 26.53
C GLY A 97 -2.48 -9.61 25.91
N GLY A 98 -2.43 -8.88 24.80
CA GLY A 98 -3.60 -8.47 24.01
C GLY A 98 -4.42 -7.32 24.60
N GLY A 99 -3.97 -6.71 25.70
CA GLY A 99 -4.66 -5.61 26.38
C GLY A 99 -4.16 -4.23 26.03
N TYR A 100 -2.87 -4.12 25.68
CA TYR A 100 -2.20 -2.84 25.49
C TYR A 100 -1.23 -2.86 24.30
N GLU A 101 -1.05 -1.70 23.68
CA GLU A 101 -0.01 -1.37 22.72
C GLU A 101 0.73 -0.10 23.18
N TYR A 102 1.97 0.10 22.74
CA TYR A 102 2.73 1.32 23.03
C TYR A 102 3.54 1.76 21.82
N THR A 103 3.59 3.08 21.59
CA THR A 103 4.54 3.71 20.66
C THR A 103 5.17 4.94 21.31
N ASP A 104 6.37 5.31 20.86
CA ASP A 104 7.02 6.55 21.35
C ASP A 104 6.19 7.79 20.96
N SER A 105 5.41 7.73 19.87
CA SER A 105 4.59 8.85 19.39
C SER A 105 3.25 8.99 20.10
N ASP A 106 2.60 7.88 20.46
CA ASP A 106 1.20 7.84 20.90
C ASP A 106 1.04 7.34 22.35
N GLY A 107 2.12 6.90 22.99
CA GLY A 107 2.11 6.37 24.35
C GLY A 107 1.35 5.05 24.48
N PHE A 108 0.87 4.74 25.69
CA PHE A 108 0.13 3.51 25.95
C PHE A 108 -1.32 3.60 25.46
N ARG A 109 -1.77 2.58 24.74
CA ARG A 109 -3.13 2.46 24.25
C ARG A 109 -3.78 1.15 24.66
N ARG A 110 -5.05 1.22 25.06
CA ARG A 110 -5.85 0.01 25.32
C ARG A 110 -6.36 -0.58 24.01
N VAL A 111 -6.17 -1.89 23.85
CA VAL A 111 -6.72 -2.68 22.76
C VAL A 111 -8.19 -2.95 23.07
N PHE A 112 -9.06 -2.08 22.58
CA PHE A 112 -10.50 -2.15 22.80
C PHE A 112 -11.27 -1.68 21.56
N ASP A 113 -12.30 -2.41 21.16
CA ASP A 113 -13.19 -2.05 20.06
C ASP A 113 -14.62 -1.96 20.60
N GLU A 114 -15.23 -0.78 20.55
CA GLU A 114 -16.59 -0.53 21.07
C GLU A 114 -17.66 -1.41 20.39
N THR A 115 -17.37 -1.94 19.19
CA THR A 115 -18.27 -2.88 18.49
C THR A 115 -18.15 -4.32 18.99
N LEU A 116 -17.09 -4.63 19.77
CA LEU A 116 -16.82 -5.94 20.36
C LEU A 116 -17.04 -5.86 21.88
N GLY A 117 -18.27 -6.18 22.32
CA GLY A 117 -18.64 -6.22 23.72
C GLY A 117 -18.06 -7.42 24.48
N PRO A 118 -18.20 -7.45 25.83
CA PRO A 118 -17.75 -8.58 26.62
C PRO A 118 -18.51 -9.87 26.28
N ILE A 119 -17.81 -11.00 26.34
CA ILE A 119 -18.36 -12.33 26.00
C ILE A 119 -18.77 -13.13 27.24
N VAL A 120 -19.69 -14.07 27.03
CA VAL A 120 -20.10 -15.05 28.04
C VAL A 120 -18.95 -16.04 28.29
N ASN A 121 -18.70 -16.37 29.55
CA ASN A 121 -17.65 -17.30 29.95
C ASN A 121 -18.01 -18.75 29.60
N GLU A 122 -17.11 -19.48 28.96
CA GLU A 122 -17.27 -20.86 28.47
C GLU A 122 -16.25 -21.81 29.13
N PHE A 123 -16.02 -21.64 30.44
CA PHE A 123 -15.06 -22.45 31.18
C PHE A 123 -15.43 -23.94 31.20
N GLY A 124 -14.44 -24.82 31.13
CA GLY A 124 -14.66 -26.28 31.12
C GLY A 124 -13.39 -27.09 30.88
N ARG A 125 -12.48 -26.59 30.04
CA ARG A 125 -11.11 -27.14 29.93
C ARG A 125 -10.22 -26.66 31.09
N PRO A 126 -9.32 -27.51 31.61
CA PRO A 126 -8.50 -27.19 32.77
C PRO A 126 -7.36 -26.21 32.42
N ASN A 127 -7.10 -25.24 33.30
CA ASN A 127 -6.02 -24.26 33.19
C ASN A 127 -4.64 -24.87 33.53
N ILE A 128 -4.17 -25.80 32.69
CA ILE A 128 -2.87 -26.45 32.82
C ILE A 128 -1.79 -25.79 31.96
N ALA A 129 -0.53 -26.11 32.22
CA ALA A 129 0.61 -25.58 31.48
C ALA A 129 0.42 -25.72 29.96
N ARG A 130 0.87 -24.71 29.19
CA ARG A 130 0.77 -24.59 27.72
C ARG A 130 -0.63 -24.29 27.17
N THR A 131 -1.65 -24.16 28.00
CA THR A 131 -2.97 -23.70 27.55
C THR A 131 -3.02 -22.17 27.45
N ILE A 132 -3.94 -21.65 26.62
CA ILE A 132 -4.27 -20.23 26.55
C ILE A 132 -5.72 -20.04 27.02
N ALA A 133 -5.94 -19.01 27.85
CA ALA A 133 -7.25 -18.70 28.43
C ALA A 133 -7.55 -17.19 28.39
N MET A 134 -8.83 -16.84 28.41
CA MET A 134 -9.26 -15.43 28.41
C MET A 134 -9.07 -14.79 29.79
N ALA A 135 -8.44 -13.62 29.83
CA ALA A 135 -8.42 -12.79 31.03
C ALA A 135 -9.78 -12.08 31.22
N LYS A 136 -10.12 -11.80 32.47
CA LYS A 136 -11.39 -11.18 32.86
C LYS A 136 -11.24 -10.41 34.16
N PHE A 137 -12.16 -9.49 34.40
CA PHE A 137 -12.19 -8.72 35.64
C PHE A 137 -12.54 -9.59 36.85
N GLY A 138 -11.89 -9.28 37.97
CA GLY A 138 -12.19 -9.92 39.25
C GLY A 138 -13.67 -9.74 39.62
N ASN A 139 -14.31 -10.81 40.08
CA ASN A 139 -15.73 -10.86 40.43
C ASN A 139 -16.72 -10.60 39.28
N ASN A 140 -16.26 -10.59 38.02
CA ASN A 140 -17.14 -10.52 36.85
C ASN A 140 -16.80 -11.63 35.85
N PRO A 141 -17.47 -12.80 35.94
CA PRO A 141 -17.16 -13.96 35.12
C PRO A 141 -17.30 -13.71 33.60
N ASN A 142 -18.23 -12.85 33.17
CA ASN A 142 -18.57 -12.61 31.75
C ASN A 142 -18.03 -11.25 31.27
N SER A 143 -16.78 -10.93 31.60
CA SER A 143 -16.13 -9.65 31.27
C SER A 143 -14.96 -9.75 30.29
N ALA A 144 -14.69 -10.95 29.78
CA ALA A 144 -13.62 -11.16 28.80
C ALA A 144 -13.89 -10.35 27.52
N THR A 145 -12.85 -9.71 26.99
CA THR A 145 -12.87 -8.93 25.73
C THR A 145 -11.67 -9.32 24.86
N SER A 146 -10.58 -8.56 24.89
CA SER A 146 -9.37 -8.79 24.10
C SER A 146 -8.28 -9.58 24.85
N GLU A 147 -8.17 -9.40 26.16
CA GLU A 147 -7.04 -9.91 26.94
C GLU A 147 -7.03 -11.43 27.10
N PHE A 148 -5.86 -12.03 26.94
CA PHE A 148 -5.62 -13.47 27.11
C PHE A 148 -4.35 -13.72 27.92
N PHE A 149 -4.18 -14.94 28.43
CA PHE A 149 -2.93 -15.37 29.04
C PHE A 149 -2.57 -16.82 28.70
N PHE A 150 -1.26 -17.08 28.63
CA PHE A 150 -0.70 -18.43 28.60
C PHE A 150 -0.51 -18.93 30.03
N ASN A 151 -0.95 -20.15 30.31
CA ASN A 151 -0.65 -20.86 31.55
C ASN A 151 0.80 -21.36 31.53
N LEU A 152 1.64 -20.83 32.43
CA LEU A 152 3.07 -21.17 32.55
C LEU A 152 3.31 -22.42 33.41
N SER A 153 2.31 -22.82 34.19
CA SER A 153 2.29 -24.00 35.05
C SER A 153 0.87 -24.56 35.17
N ASP A 154 0.66 -25.59 35.98
CA ASP A 154 -0.67 -26.08 36.32
C ASP A 154 -1.33 -25.14 37.34
N ASN A 155 -2.35 -24.42 36.88
CA ASN A 155 -3.09 -23.42 37.65
C ASN A 155 -4.52 -23.87 37.99
N SER A 156 -4.89 -25.12 37.70
CA SER A 156 -6.21 -25.67 37.98
C SER A 156 -6.47 -25.79 39.49
N GLY A 157 -5.42 -26.07 40.28
CA GLY A 157 -5.49 -26.27 41.73
C GLY A 157 -4.95 -25.09 42.57
N PRO A 158 -4.97 -25.21 43.91
CA PRO A 158 -4.43 -24.20 44.81
C PRO A 158 -2.93 -23.93 44.56
N PRO A 159 -2.47 -22.67 44.73
CA PRO A 159 -3.22 -21.53 45.25
C PRO A 159 -4.05 -20.78 44.20
N ALA A 160 -3.78 -20.98 42.89
CA ALA A 160 -4.41 -20.20 41.82
C ALA A 160 -5.89 -20.57 41.58
N SER A 161 -6.18 -21.88 41.53
CA SER A 161 -7.52 -22.45 41.39
C SER A 161 -8.35 -21.86 40.23
N LEU A 162 -7.70 -21.56 39.09
CA LEU A 162 -8.29 -20.83 37.95
C LEU A 162 -9.52 -21.52 37.36
N ASP A 163 -9.72 -22.81 37.59
CA ASP A 163 -10.91 -23.53 37.10
C ASP A 163 -12.16 -23.23 37.94
N THR A 164 -12.02 -22.65 39.13
CA THR A 164 -13.12 -22.44 40.08
C THR A 164 -13.26 -20.99 40.56
N VAL A 165 -12.15 -20.26 40.71
CA VAL A 165 -12.19 -18.86 41.14
C VAL A 165 -12.79 -17.97 40.06
N ASN A 166 -13.53 -16.94 40.47
CA ASN A 166 -14.23 -16.03 39.57
C ASN A 166 -15.17 -16.74 38.56
N GLY A 167 -15.68 -17.93 38.89
CA GLY A 167 -16.49 -18.75 37.99
C GLY A 167 -15.71 -19.43 36.86
N GLY A 168 -14.41 -19.70 37.07
CA GLY A 168 -13.55 -20.44 36.15
C GLY A 168 -13.03 -19.62 34.97
N PHE A 169 -11.78 -19.78 34.54
CA PHE A 169 -11.22 -19.09 33.37
C PHE A 169 -11.33 -19.97 32.11
N THR A 170 -11.83 -19.40 31.02
CA THR A 170 -12.09 -20.15 29.78
C THR A 170 -10.80 -20.44 29.04
N VAL A 171 -10.34 -21.69 29.09
CA VAL A 171 -9.30 -22.22 28.22
C VAL A 171 -9.89 -22.46 26.84
N PHE A 172 -9.36 -21.77 25.83
CA PHE A 172 -9.87 -21.80 24.45
C PHE A 172 -8.84 -22.28 23.43
N GLY A 173 -7.64 -22.65 23.87
CA GLY A 173 -6.60 -23.21 23.01
C GLY A 173 -5.38 -23.73 23.75
N LYS A 174 -4.35 -24.12 23.00
CA LYS A 174 -3.03 -24.52 23.51
C LYS A 174 -1.89 -24.19 22.57
N VAL A 175 -0.69 -24.03 23.13
CA VAL A 175 0.56 -23.91 22.38
C VAL A 175 0.85 -25.24 21.67
N LEU A 176 1.11 -25.17 20.36
CA LEU A 176 1.11 -26.33 19.47
C LEU A 176 2.46 -27.04 19.34
N THR A 177 3.58 -26.31 19.42
CA THR A 177 4.93 -26.86 19.18
C THR A 177 5.88 -26.60 20.34
N GLU A 178 6.95 -27.40 20.44
CA GLU A 178 7.99 -27.19 21.44
C GLU A 178 8.79 -25.89 21.18
N ASP A 179 9.00 -25.54 19.91
CA ASP A 179 9.63 -24.27 19.53
C ASP A 179 8.75 -23.08 19.97
N SER A 180 7.44 -23.16 19.73
CA SER A 180 6.48 -22.17 20.24
C SER A 180 6.57 -22.04 21.77
N TRP A 181 6.69 -23.15 22.49
CA TRP A 181 6.81 -23.15 23.94
C TRP A 181 8.14 -22.56 24.41
N THR A 182 9.23 -22.86 23.70
CA THR A 182 10.56 -22.28 23.94
C THR A 182 10.55 -20.77 23.74
N THR A 183 9.84 -20.25 22.73
CA THR A 183 9.62 -18.81 22.55
C THR A 183 8.87 -18.21 23.73
N VAL A 184 7.77 -18.82 24.20
CA VAL A 184 7.04 -18.38 25.40
C VAL A 184 7.97 -18.33 26.63
N GLN A 185 8.75 -19.38 26.85
CA GLN A 185 9.69 -19.43 27.99
C GLN A 185 10.80 -18.38 27.89
N THR A 186 11.26 -18.08 26.67
CA THR A 186 12.27 -17.06 26.41
C THR A 186 11.74 -15.66 26.76
N ILE A 187 10.48 -15.37 26.42
CA ILE A 187 9.78 -14.13 26.81
C ILE A 187 9.69 -14.02 28.34
N VAL A 188 9.28 -15.10 29.01
CA VAL A 188 9.17 -15.14 30.49
C VAL A 188 10.54 -14.95 31.18
N GLY A 189 11.63 -15.35 30.52
CA GLY A 189 12.99 -15.18 31.02
C GLY A 189 13.59 -13.77 30.85
N GLN A 190 12.84 -12.83 30.27
CA GLN A 190 13.29 -11.43 30.15
C GLN A 190 13.13 -10.66 31.48
N ASN A 191 13.63 -9.42 31.52
CA ASN A 191 13.50 -8.56 32.70
C ASN A 191 12.03 -8.23 32.96
N ILE A 192 11.63 -8.08 34.21
CA ILE A 192 10.27 -7.73 34.62
C ILE A 192 10.33 -6.41 35.38
N GLU A 193 9.58 -5.42 34.92
CA GLU A 193 9.62 -4.06 35.43
C GLU A 193 8.23 -3.57 35.83
N ASN A 194 8.22 -2.66 36.81
CA ASN A 194 7.01 -1.98 37.25
C ASN A 194 6.85 -0.65 36.53
N LEU A 195 6.00 -0.62 35.51
CA LEU A 195 5.75 0.59 34.73
C LEU A 195 4.75 1.54 35.40
N THR A 196 4.10 1.17 36.51
CA THR A 196 3.13 2.06 37.20
C THR A 196 3.77 3.37 37.71
N THR A 197 5.07 3.35 37.95
CA THR A 197 5.86 4.53 38.36
C THR A 197 6.66 5.15 37.22
N ASP A 198 6.63 4.56 36.02
CA ASP A 198 7.36 5.04 34.86
C ASP A 198 6.68 6.30 34.29
N PRO A 199 7.43 7.40 34.02
CA PRO A 199 6.89 8.61 33.41
C PRO A 199 6.19 8.38 32.06
N ALA A 200 6.62 7.39 31.28
CA ALA A 200 6.02 7.02 29.99
C ALA A 200 4.63 6.38 30.14
N PHE A 201 4.30 5.84 31.31
CA PHE A 201 2.98 5.25 31.60
C PHE A 201 2.05 6.23 32.33
N GLN A 202 2.61 7.08 33.21
CA GLN A 202 1.84 8.03 34.03
C GLN A 202 1.02 9.02 33.17
N GLY A 203 -0.32 8.88 33.22
CA GLY A 203 -1.25 9.79 32.54
C GLY A 203 -1.39 9.58 31.03
N GLN A 204 -0.81 8.50 30.49
CA GLN A 204 -0.67 8.25 29.05
C GLN A 204 -1.64 7.18 28.51
N LEU A 205 -2.57 6.64 29.32
CA LEU A 205 -3.54 5.66 28.82
C LEU A 205 -4.62 6.33 27.97
N HIS A 206 -4.57 6.05 26.69
CA HIS A 206 -5.60 6.42 25.72
C HIS A 206 -6.35 5.17 25.27
N ASP A 207 -7.57 5.36 24.77
CA ASP A 207 -8.19 4.31 23.97
C ASP A 207 -7.63 4.29 22.54
N ARG A 208 -8.13 3.37 21.71
CA ARG A 208 -7.69 3.23 20.32
C ARG A 208 -7.96 4.42 19.40
N PHE A 209 -8.49 5.52 19.93
CA PHE A 209 -8.75 6.77 19.22
C PHE A 209 -7.99 7.95 19.85
N GLY A 210 -7.00 7.69 20.71
CA GLY A 210 -6.19 8.74 21.32
C GLY A 210 -6.96 9.57 22.36
N ARG A 211 -8.16 9.14 22.78
CA ARG A 211 -8.93 9.84 23.80
C ARG A 211 -8.33 9.50 25.16
N PRO A 212 -7.93 10.49 25.97
CA PRO A 212 -7.35 10.21 27.28
C PRO A 212 -8.40 9.56 28.17
N LEU A 213 -8.04 8.43 28.79
CA LEU A 213 -8.88 7.76 29.78
C LEU A 213 -8.87 8.50 31.14
N PHE A 214 -8.10 9.59 31.23
CA PHE A 214 -8.00 10.48 32.39
C PHE A 214 -8.51 11.89 32.06
N ARG A 215 -9.47 12.41 32.84
CA ARG A 215 -9.80 13.85 32.84
C ARG A 215 -9.35 14.47 34.17
N GLN A 216 -8.51 15.50 34.13
CA GLN A 216 -8.26 16.33 35.32
C GLN A 216 -9.45 17.27 35.56
N GLN A 217 -10.10 17.13 36.71
CA GLN A 217 -11.04 18.15 37.20
C GLN A 217 -10.80 18.37 38.70
N ASN A 218 -10.49 19.62 39.06
CA ASN A 218 -10.42 20.10 40.45
C ASN A 218 -9.45 19.35 41.39
N GLY A 219 -8.25 18.99 40.90
CA GLY A 219 -7.17 18.51 41.77
C GLY A 219 -7.33 17.08 42.30
N PHE A 220 -8.29 16.32 41.79
CA PHE A 220 -8.42 14.87 42.02
C PHE A 220 -8.50 14.13 40.68
N SER A 221 -7.77 13.04 40.54
CA SER A 221 -7.81 12.16 39.36
C SER A 221 -9.04 11.26 39.45
N THR A 222 -10.07 11.50 38.63
CA THR A 222 -11.20 10.58 38.47
C THR A 222 -11.26 10.02 37.06
N LEU A 223 -11.34 8.69 36.98
CA LEU A 223 -11.50 7.90 35.76
C LEU A 223 -12.79 8.32 35.03
N ILE A 224 -12.74 8.45 33.70
CA ILE A 224 -13.96 8.38 32.89
C ILE A 224 -14.37 6.91 32.90
N ASP A 225 -15.38 6.60 33.71
CA ASP A 225 -15.84 5.25 33.99
C ASP A 225 -16.28 4.50 32.72
N THR A 226 -15.53 3.44 32.37
CA THR A 226 -16.07 2.20 31.77
C THR A 226 -15.71 0.97 32.62
N GLY A 227 -15.29 1.16 33.87
CA GLY A 227 -14.82 0.08 34.73
C GLY A 227 -13.43 -0.46 34.35
N THR A 228 -12.45 -0.14 35.18
CA THR A 228 -11.23 -0.95 35.42
C THR A 228 -10.18 -1.02 34.29
N ILE A 229 -9.24 -0.08 34.33
CA ILE A 229 -7.82 -0.44 34.18
C ILE A 229 -7.47 -1.22 35.46
N ASP A 230 -6.92 -2.43 35.33
CA ASP A 230 -6.35 -3.13 36.50
C ASP A 230 -5.06 -2.41 36.92
N THR A 231 -5.23 -1.29 37.64
CA THR A 231 -4.15 -0.55 38.29
C THR A 231 -3.71 -1.18 39.61
N GLY A 232 -4.22 -2.38 39.93
CA GLY A 232 -3.61 -3.22 40.95
C GLY A 232 -2.19 -3.60 40.53
N ASN A 233 -1.39 -4.05 41.50
CA ASN A 233 0.02 -4.47 41.34
C ASN A 233 0.29 -5.55 40.25
N GLY A 234 -0.70 -5.98 39.45
CA GLY A 234 -0.57 -7.08 38.49
C GLY A 234 -0.26 -6.62 37.06
N ALA A 235 -1.22 -5.96 36.38
CA ALA A 235 -1.19 -5.88 34.91
C ALA A 235 -0.11 -4.96 34.32
N MET A 236 0.30 -3.89 35.01
CA MET A 236 1.40 -2.99 34.58
C MET A 236 2.53 -2.90 35.60
N GLY A 237 2.46 -3.72 36.66
CA GLY A 237 3.49 -3.81 37.70
C GLY A 237 4.53 -4.91 37.45
N GLU A 238 4.24 -5.81 36.51
CA GLU A 238 5.04 -7.00 36.21
C GLU A 238 5.26 -7.11 34.68
N VAL A 239 5.63 -6.00 34.04
CA VAL A 239 5.75 -5.91 32.58
C VAL A 239 7.07 -6.54 32.13
N PRO A 240 7.06 -7.55 31.25
CA PRO A 240 8.29 -8.09 30.71
C PRO A 240 8.88 -7.12 29.66
N VAL A 241 10.15 -6.77 29.82
CA VAL A 241 10.91 -5.83 28.97
C VAL A 241 12.21 -6.46 28.49
N ARG A 242 12.75 -5.98 27.37
CA ARG A 242 14.03 -6.47 26.86
C ARG A 242 15.16 -6.27 27.86
N THR A 243 16.18 -7.13 27.80
CA THR A 243 17.37 -7.02 28.65
C THR A 243 18.16 -5.72 28.49
N SER A 244 17.91 -4.96 27.43
CA SER A 244 18.51 -3.65 27.15
C SER A 244 17.88 -2.50 27.93
N PHE A 245 16.76 -2.72 28.61
CA PHE A 245 16.02 -1.67 29.31
C PHE A 245 16.90 -0.97 30.37
N ASP A 246 16.92 0.37 30.32
CA ASP A 246 17.81 1.22 31.11
C ASP A 246 17.07 2.09 32.16
N GLY A 247 15.76 1.89 32.32
CA GLY A 247 14.93 2.59 33.30
C GLY A 247 13.98 3.65 32.74
N THR A 248 13.96 3.85 31.41
CA THR A 248 12.91 4.64 30.74
C THR A 248 12.25 3.80 29.66
N PHE A 249 10.95 3.54 29.77
CA PHE A 249 10.26 2.69 28.80
C PHE A 249 10.16 3.35 27.44
N ALA A 250 10.73 2.70 26.41
CA ALA A 250 10.64 3.09 25.02
C ALA A 250 10.09 1.93 24.16
N GLU A 251 9.69 2.24 22.93
CA GLU A 251 9.13 1.24 22.02
C GLU A 251 10.09 0.07 21.77
N ALA A 252 11.40 0.35 21.77
CA ALA A 252 12.45 -0.65 21.57
C ALA A 252 12.52 -1.70 22.70
N ASP A 253 12.05 -1.38 23.90
CA ASP A 253 12.14 -2.26 25.08
C ASP A 253 10.94 -3.19 25.23
N GLN A 254 9.91 -2.99 24.42
CA GLN A 254 8.74 -3.86 24.42
C GLN A 254 9.07 -5.29 23.99
N ILE A 255 8.41 -6.23 24.66
CA ILE A 255 8.17 -7.56 24.13
C ILE A 255 6.76 -7.59 23.57
N ARG A 256 6.67 -7.65 22.24
CA ARG A 256 5.41 -7.50 21.52
C ARG A 256 5.12 -8.63 20.55
N ILE A 257 3.84 -8.79 20.28
CA ILE A 257 3.29 -9.56 19.17
C ILE A 257 3.22 -8.57 18.02
N PHE A 258 4.20 -8.54 17.12
CA PHE A 258 4.15 -7.60 16.00
C PHE A 258 3.16 -8.05 14.91
N ASN A 259 2.77 -9.32 14.93
CA ASN A 259 1.80 -9.86 13.99
C ASN A 259 1.04 -11.06 14.59
N ALA A 260 -0.27 -11.12 14.37
CA ALA A 260 -1.13 -12.23 14.76
C ALA A 260 -1.94 -12.68 13.55
N GLN A 261 -1.86 -13.96 13.20
CA GLN A 261 -2.46 -14.47 11.96
C GLN A 261 -3.13 -15.83 12.17
N ILE A 262 -4.23 -16.08 11.44
CA ILE A 262 -4.85 -17.40 11.36
C ILE A 262 -4.07 -18.24 10.34
N VAL A 263 -3.58 -19.40 10.75
CA VAL A 263 -2.95 -20.39 9.87
C VAL A 263 -4.06 -21.15 9.12
N LYS A 264 -4.03 -21.10 7.78
CA LYS A 264 -5.07 -21.68 6.93
C LYS A 264 -4.92 -23.21 6.80
N PRO A 265 -6.03 -23.98 6.76
CA PRO A 265 -6.02 -25.39 6.38
C PRO A 265 -5.65 -25.58 4.89
N GLN A 266 -5.06 -26.73 4.56
CA GLN A 266 -4.73 -27.11 3.18
C GLN A 266 -6.00 -27.14 2.30
N GLY A 267 -5.97 -26.43 1.16
CA GLY A 267 -7.04 -26.48 0.15
C GLY A 267 -8.19 -25.48 0.33
N SER A 268 -8.05 -24.47 1.21
CA SER A 268 -8.94 -23.31 1.21
C SER A 268 -8.60 -22.39 0.02
N PHE A 269 -9.60 -21.89 -0.71
CA PHE A 269 -9.42 -21.01 -1.86
C PHE A 269 -9.38 -19.51 -1.50
N ASP A 270 -9.46 -19.16 -0.21
CA ASP A 270 -9.48 -17.78 0.25
C ASP A 270 -8.07 -17.15 0.27
N TYR A 271 -7.20 -17.35 -0.72
CA TYR A 271 -5.87 -16.72 -0.78
C TYR A 271 -5.95 -15.30 -1.37
N TYR A 272 -5.25 -14.31 -0.78
CA TYR A 272 -5.12 -12.98 -1.41
C TYR A 272 -4.13 -12.98 -2.55
N GLU A 273 -4.58 -13.43 -3.70
CA GLU A 273 -3.74 -13.71 -4.83
C GLU A 273 -2.95 -12.52 -5.38
N GLN A 274 -3.46 -11.30 -5.29
CA GLN A 274 -2.72 -10.16 -5.79
C GLN A 274 -2.19 -9.27 -4.69
N VAL A 275 -1.02 -8.69 -4.91
CA VAL A 275 -0.41 -7.68 -4.07
C VAL A 275 -0.11 -6.48 -4.93
N VAL A 276 -0.79 -5.38 -4.69
CA VAL A 276 -0.44 -4.08 -5.25
C VAL A 276 0.39 -3.34 -4.21
N ALA A 277 1.64 -3.04 -4.51
CA ALA A 277 2.57 -2.39 -3.60
C ALA A 277 2.87 -0.96 -4.04
N TYR A 278 3.03 -0.08 -3.06
CA TYR A 278 3.29 1.32 -3.27
C TYR A 278 4.22 1.87 -2.17
N PRO A 279 5.49 2.20 -2.49
CA PRO A 279 6.52 2.47 -1.50
C PRO A 279 6.47 3.89 -0.90
N GLU A 280 5.44 4.68 -1.19
CA GLU A 280 5.35 6.10 -0.86
C GLU A 280 4.12 6.41 0.02
N GLY A 281 4.28 7.38 0.91
CA GLY A 281 3.24 7.81 1.83
C GLY A 281 3.80 8.51 3.06
N TYR A 282 3.14 9.58 3.50
CA TYR A 282 3.51 10.32 4.71
C TYR A 282 2.31 11.11 5.26
N ALA A 283 1.83 10.77 6.46
CA ALA A 283 0.74 11.50 7.10
C ALA A 283 1.27 12.73 7.88
N SER A 284 1.07 13.93 7.33
CA SER A 284 1.44 15.23 7.91
C SER A 284 0.24 15.93 8.59
N PHE A 285 0.38 17.20 9.02
CA PHE A 285 -0.76 17.99 9.57
C PHE A 285 -1.66 18.61 8.52
N SER A 286 -1.29 18.46 7.27
CA SER A 286 -1.84 19.20 6.15
C SER A 286 -2.14 18.31 4.95
N SER A 287 -1.69 17.06 5.01
CA SER A 287 -2.01 16.04 4.05
C SER A 287 -3.36 15.40 4.35
N ARG A 288 -4.08 14.99 3.30
CA ARG A 288 -5.11 13.97 3.33
C ARG A 288 -4.67 12.85 2.40
N MET A 289 -4.81 11.61 2.84
CA MET A 289 -4.41 10.43 2.07
C MET A 289 -5.56 9.43 1.98
N GLU A 290 -5.78 8.91 0.77
CA GLU A 290 -6.86 7.98 0.47
C GLU A 290 -6.36 6.88 -0.48
N ILE A 291 -6.86 5.66 -0.30
CA ILE A 291 -6.70 4.60 -1.30
C ILE A 291 -8.06 4.41 -1.99
N ASP A 292 -8.09 4.64 -3.29
CA ASP A 292 -9.21 4.29 -4.15
C ASP A 292 -9.02 2.87 -4.67
N LEU A 293 -10.08 2.08 -4.56
CA LEU A 293 -10.17 0.71 -5.02
C LEU A 293 -11.23 0.59 -6.11
N ALA A 294 -10.97 -0.26 -7.10
CA ALA A 294 -11.92 -0.61 -8.16
C ALA A 294 -11.97 -2.12 -8.35
N ASN A 295 -13.13 -2.73 -8.14
CA ASN A 295 -13.40 -4.12 -8.49
C ASN A 295 -14.12 -4.16 -9.84
N PRO A 296 -13.42 -4.39 -10.96
CA PRO A 296 -14.01 -4.52 -12.29
C PRO A 296 -14.61 -5.91 -12.54
N ASN A 297 -14.44 -6.85 -11.60
CA ASN A 297 -14.84 -8.24 -11.78
C ASN A 297 -16.36 -8.40 -11.65
N ASP A 298 -16.87 -9.52 -12.16
CA ASP A 298 -18.29 -9.88 -12.13
C ASP A 298 -18.74 -10.55 -10.81
N HIS A 299 -17.83 -10.66 -9.84
CA HIS A 299 -18.05 -11.26 -8.53
C HIS A 299 -17.42 -10.40 -7.43
N THR A 300 -17.71 -10.76 -6.17
CA THR A 300 -17.19 -10.08 -4.99
C THR A 300 -15.74 -10.51 -4.73
N VAL A 301 -14.86 -9.54 -4.50
CA VAL A 301 -13.46 -9.76 -4.08
C VAL A 301 -13.28 -9.33 -2.62
N THR A 302 -12.38 -9.99 -1.90
CA THR A 302 -11.97 -9.57 -0.56
C THR A 302 -10.66 -8.79 -0.68
N VAL A 303 -10.52 -7.70 0.06
CA VAL A 303 -9.39 -6.78 0.02
C VAL A 303 -8.87 -6.54 1.44
N GLN A 304 -7.55 -6.56 1.59
CA GLN A 304 -6.84 -6.10 2.79
C GLN A 304 -5.81 -5.04 2.41
N ILE A 305 -5.69 -4.01 3.23
CA ILE A 305 -4.69 -2.94 3.06
C ILE A 305 -3.76 -2.98 4.25
N ILE A 306 -2.46 -3.08 3.98
CA ILE A 306 -1.40 -3.05 4.98
C ILE A 306 -0.54 -1.80 4.78
N ALA A 307 -0.30 -1.06 5.86
CA ALA A 307 0.78 -0.09 5.96
C ALA A 307 2.07 -0.77 6.43
N ARG A 308 3.17 -0.56 5.70
CA ARG A 308 4.53 -0.96 6.05
C ARG A 308 5.34 0.27 6.44
N TYR A 309 5.83 0.36 7.67
CA TYR A 309 6.56 1.55 8.15
C TYR A 309 8.07 1.37 8.08
N GLU A 310 8.77 2.48 7.83
CA GLU A 310 10.23 2.52 7.81
C GLU A 310 10.85 2.31 9.21
N TYR A 311 10.19 2.83 10.25
CA TYR A 311 10.62 2.72 11.66
C TYR A 311 9.43 2.62 12.62
N GLY A 312 9.71 2.22 13.88
CA GLY A 312 8.71 1.98 14.93
C GLY A 312 7.98 0.64 14.76
N LEU A 313 6.69 0.62 15.10
CA LEU A 313 5.79 -0.53 14.88
C LEU A 313 5.89 -0.95 13.39
N ARG A 314 6.04 -2.24 13.10
CA ARG A 314 6.46 -2.72 11.79
C ARG A 314 5.38 -2.46 10.75
N ASP A 315 4.20 -3.03 10.99
CA ASP A 315 3.12 -3.12 10.00
C ASP A 315 1.77 -2.89 10.65
N ARG A 316 0.81 -2.35 9.90
CA ARG A 316 -0.56 -2.18 10.38
C ARG A 316 -1.54 -2.55 9.29
N VAL A 317 -2.46 -3.46 9.61
CA VAL A 317 -3.66 -3.67 8.79
C VAL A 317 -4.54 -2.43 8.94
N LEU A 318 -4.70 -1.68 7.87
CA LEU A 318 -5.50 -0.45 7.83
C LEU A 318 -6.97 -0.76 7.54
N PHE A 319 -7.20 -1.73 6.67
CA PHE A 319 -8.53 -2.10 6.21
C PHE A 319 -8.58 -3.58 5.87
N THR A 320 -9.73 -4.19 6.12
CA THR A 320 -10.06 -5.52 5.61
C THR A 320 -11.56 -5.52 5.32
N GLY A 321 -11.95 -5.97 4.14
CA GLY A 321 -13.34 -5.93 3.70
C GLY A 321 -13.57 -6.60 2.35
N THR A 322 -14.83 -6.61 1.93
CA THR A 322 -15.21 -7.09 0.61
C THR A 322 -15.61 -5.94 -0.30
N MET A 323 -15.43 -6.11 -1.60
CA MET A 323 -15.94 -5.25 -2.67
C MET A 323 -16.81 -6.07 -3.59
N THR A 324 -18.07 -5.67 -3.76
CA THR A 324 -18.99 -6.35 -4.67
C THR A 324 -18.54 -6.20 -6.12
N ALA A 325 -19.05 -7.05 -7.00
CA ALA A 325 -18.83 -6.95 -8.45
C ALA A 325 -19.09 -5.54 -8.99
N ASN A 326 -18.27 -5.08 -9.95
CA ASN A 326 -18.40 -3.78 -10.61
C ASN A 326 -18.59 -2.61 -9.64
N SER A 327 -17.74 -2.50 -8.63
CA SER A 327 -17.85 -1.45 -7.61
C SER A 327 -16.53 -0.72 -7.38
N THR A 328 -16.63 0.48 -6.83
CA THR A 328 -15.47 1.26 -6.37
C THR A 328 -15.65 1.63 -4.90
N ARG A 329 -14.53 1.80 -4.19
CA ARG A 329 -14.50 2.16 -2.79
C ARG A 329 -13.28 3.02 -2.47
N THR A 330 -13.49 4.12 -1.79
CA THR A 330 -12.42 4.94 -1.21
C THR A 330 -12.22 4.59 0.25
N ILE A 331 -10.96 4.35 0.65
CA ILE A 331 -10.55 4.18 2.03
C ILE A 331 -9.78 5.42 2.46
N LEU A 332 -10.40 6.24 3.33
CA LEU A 332 -9.73 7.39 3.93
C LEU A 332 -8.69 6.89 4.95
N LEU A 333 -7.42 7.16 4.69
CA LEU A 333 -6.32 6.77 5.56
C LEU A 333 -6.01 7.86 6.59
N HIS A 334 -6.07 9.11 6.16
CA HIS A 334 -5.71 10.26 6.96
C HIS A 334 -6.38 11.52 6.42
N ASP A 335 -6.88 12.39 7.31
CA ASP A 335 -7.40 13.71 6.96
C ASP A 335 -6.87 14.77 7.94
N THR A 336 -6.73 16.00 7.41
CA THR A 336 -6.29 17.22 8.08
C THR A 336 -7.23 17.69 9.19
N THR A 337 -8.53 17.38 9.09
CA THR A 337 -9.55 17.96 9.99
C THR A 337 -9.70 17.21 11.30
N ASN A 338 -9.31 15.94 11.35
CA ASN A 338 -9.43 15.10 12.54
C ASN A 338 -8.40 13.97 12.58
N PHE A 339 -7.27 14.22 13.25
CA PHE A 339 -6.20 13.24 13.42
C PHE A 339 -6.64 11.99 14.21
N ASP A 340 -7.63 12.12 15.09
CA ASP A 340 -8.10 11.02 15.95
C ASP A 340 -8.74 9.87 15.15
N THR A 341 -9.11 10.14 13.89
CA THR A 341 -9.66 9.15 12.95
C THR A 341 -8.64 8.60 11.96
N SER A 342 -7.38 9.03 12.04
CA SER A 342 -6.35 8.57 11.11
C SER A 342 -5.98 7.10 11.33
N LEU A 343 -5.93 6.36 10.24
CA LEU A 343 -5.42 4.99 10.19
C LEU A 343 -3.88 4.96 10.15
N LEU A 344 -3.23 6.09 9.87
CA LEU A 344 -1.78 6.21 9.74
C LEU A 344 -1.14 6.84 10.98
N ARG A 345 0.14 6.53 11.19
CA ARG A 345 0.95 7.20 12.20
C ARG A 345 1.34 8.59 11.74
N ARG A 346 1.34 9.49 12.71
CA ARG A 346 1.71 10.89 12.54
C ARG A 346 3.17 11.00 12.13
N ALA A 347 3.46 11.83 11.14
CA ALA A 347 4.82 12.19 10.73
C ALA A 347 5.75 10.97 10.50
N THR A 348 5.18 9.87 10.03
CA THR A 348 5.90 8.61 9.84
C THR A 348 5.80 8.19 8.37
N PRO A 349 6.92 8.01 7.66
CA PRO A 349 6.95 7.45 6.32
C PRO A 349 6.37 6.03 6.28
N VAL A 350 5.54 5.77 5.28
CA VAL A 350 4.78 4.54 5.15
C VAL A 350 4.74 4.10 3.68
N ALA A 351 4.69 2.79 3.46
CA ALA A 351 4.36 2.15 2.19
C ALA A 351 3.05 1.39 2.35
N PHE A 352 2.37 1.12 1.24
CA PHE A 352 1.11 0.38 1.23
C PHE A 352 1.23 -0.90 0.43
N GLU A 353 0.57 -1.94 0.92
CA GLU A 353 0.30 -3.16 0.18
C GLU A 353 -1.21 -3.38 0.20
N VAL A 354 -1.80 -3.58 -0.97
CA VAL A 354 -3.20 -3.95 -1.12
C VAL A 354 -3.25 -5.39 -1.61
N TYR A 355 -3.78 -6.25 -0.77
CA TYR A 355 -3.92 -7.66 -1.04
C TYR A 355 -5.36 -7.99 -1.44
N THR A 356 -5.58 -8.77 -2.50
CA THR A 356 -6.94 -9.10 -2.98
C THR A 356 -7.13 -10.60 -3.24
N SER A 357 -8.29 -11.14 -2.85
CA SER A 357 -8.61 -12.58 -2.96
C SER A 357 -9.00 -13.03 -4.35
N HIS A 358 -8.79 -14.33 -4.60
CA HIS A 358 -9.30 -15.04 -5.75
C HIS A 358 -10.68 -15.68 -5.50
N SER A 359 -11.57 -15.75 -6.49
CA SER A 359 -12.77 -16.58 -6.44
C SER A 359 -12.41 -18.05 -6.66
N SER A 360 -12.91 -18.92 -5.78
CA SER A 360 -12.77 -20.39 -5.84
C SER A 360 -13.18 -21.09 -7.16
N THR A 361 -13.63 -20.35 -8.18
CA THR A 361 -14.19 -20.87 -9.44
C THR A 361 -13.39 -20.58 -10.70
N GLN A 362 -12.42 -19.64 -10.74
CA GLN A 362 -11.79 -19.21 -12.00
C GLN A 362 -10.28 -18.98 -11.88
N GLY A 363 -9.41 -20.00 -11.93
CA GLY A 363 -7.98 -19.96 -11.54
C GLY A 363 -6.96 -18.94 -12.14
N GLU A 364 -7.25 -17.64 -12.22
CA GLU A 364 -6.29 -16.55 -12.48
C GLU A 364 -6.63 -15.29 -11.65
N GLY A 365 -5.62 -14.66 -11.02
CA GLY A 365 -5.79 -13.53 -10.09
C GLY A 365 -6.69 -12.40 -10.59
N GLU A 366 -7.68 -12.04 -9.77
CA GLU A 366 -8.77 -11.12 -10.09
C GLU A 366 -8.36 -9.66 -9.84
N ALA A 367 -7.81 -9.02 -10.88
CA ALA A 367 -7.28 -7.66 -10.80
C ALA A 367 -8.24 -6.65 -10.19
N VAL A 368 -7.79 -6.01 -9.12
CA VAL A 368 -8.42 -4.83 -8.50
C VAL A 368 -7.57 -3.62 -8.84
N GLY A 369 -8.21 -2.56 -9.34
CA GLY A 369 -7.55 -1.28 -9.52
C GLY A 369 -7.27 -0.64 -8.18
N VAL A 370 -6.07 -0.09 -8.01
CA VAL A 370 -5.66 0.59 -6.77
C VAL A 370 -4.93 1.89 -7.12
N SER A 371 -5.41 3.00 -6.57
CA SER A 371 -4.76 4.31 -6.65
C SER A 371 -4.60 4.92 -5.26
N LEU A 372 -3.40 5.38 -4.93
CA LEU A 372 -3.15 6.22 -3.76
C LEU A 372 -3.32 7.68 -4.17
N ASN A 373 -4.24 8.38 -3.51
CA ASN A 373 -4.38 9.81 -3.64
C ASN A 373 -3.80 10.50 -2.41
N HIS A 374 -2.97 11.50 -2.66
CA HIS A 374 -2.41 12.36 -1.63
C HIS A 374 -2.72 13.82 -1.96
N PHE A 375 -3.48 14.45 -1.06
CA PHE A 375 -3.85 15.85 -1.11
C PHE A 375 -3.05 16.60 -0.05
N ASP A 376 -2.39 17.69 -0.36
CA ASP A 376 -1.68 18.48 0.65
C ASP A 376 -1.69 19.97 0.29
N PHE A 377 -1.92 20.82 1.29
CA PHE A 377 -1.93 22.29 1.18
C PHE A 377 -2.66 22.90 -0.03
N GLY A 378 -3.69 22.22 -0.55
CA GLY A 378 -4.50 22.68 -1.69
C GLY A 378 -4.07 22.15 -3.07
N GLY A 379 -3.02 21.32 -3.14
CA GLY A 379 -2.65 20.51 -4.30
C GLY A 379 -3.06 19.04 -4.13
N ALA A 380 -3.17 18.31 -5.23
CA ALA A 380 -3.50 16.88 -5.25
C ALA A 380 -2.55 16.14 -6.19
N ILE A 381 -1.91 15.09 -5.69
CA ILE A 381 -1.25 14.08 -6.52
C ILE A 381 -2.05 12.78 -6.38
N SER A 382 -2.18 12.05 -7.49
CA SER A 382 -2.69 10.69 -7.50
C SER A 382 -1.66 9.83 -8.18
N GLU A 383 -1.34 8.70 -7.54
CA GLU A 383 -0.39 7.74 -8.04
C GLU A 383 -0.98 6.35 -7.91
N SER A 384 -0.89 5.57 -8.97
CA SER A 384 -1.41 4.20 -8.96
C SER A 384 -0.32 3.22 -8.53
N GLY A 385 -0.72 2.20 -7.78
CA GLY A 385 0.20 1.19 -7.25
C GLY A 385 0.74 0.25 -8.34
N VAL A 386 1.82 -0.48 -8.01
CA VAL A 386 2.40 -1.54 -8.87
C VAL A 386 1.82 -2.89 -8.46
N GLU A 387 1.24 -3.64 -9.39
CA GLU A 387 0.81 -5.01 -9.13
C GLU A 387 2.03 -5.95 -9.05
N PHE A 388 2.50 -6.21 -7.84
CA PHE A 388 3.73 -6.96 -7.56
C PHE A 388 3.58 -8.48 -7.71
N THR A 389 2.35 -8.97 -7.83
CA THR A 389 2.06 -10.39 -8.04
C THR A 389 2.21 -10.82 -9.48
N ASP A 390 2.21 -9.88 -10.42
CA ASP A 390 2.63 -10.16 -11.78
C ASP A 390 4.17 -10.24 -11.82
N PHE A 391 4.71 -11.43 -12.15
CA PHE A 391 6.15 -11.64 -12.33
C PHE A 391 6.76 -10.62 -13.32
N MET A 392 5.95 -10.10 -14.24
CA MET A 392 6.35 -9.11 -15.22
C MET A 392 6.35 -7.67 -14.69
N GLN A 393 5.88 -7.38 -13.47
CA GLN A 393 6.06 -6.07 -12.82
C GLN A 393 7.09 -6.11 -11.69
N ARG A 394 7.47 -7.31 -11.22
CA ARG A 394 8.62 -7.49 -10.33
C ARG A 394 9.90 -7.10 -11.05
N SER A 395 10.70 -6.24 -10.43
CA SER A 395 11.98 -5.85 -10.97
C SER A 395 13.01 -5.66 -9.87
N ASP A 396 14.22 -6.13 -10.12
CA ASP A 396 15.40 -5.85 -9.31
C ASP A 396 16.08 -4.54 -9.73
N THR A 397 15.69 -3.96 -10.87
CA THR A 397 16.32 -2.78 -11.48
C THR A 397 15.27 -1.73 -11.84
N TRP A 398 15.42 -0.51 -11.34
CA TRP A 398 14.48 0.59 -11.56
C TRP A 398 15.23 1.86 -11.97
N ASP A 399 14.78 2.49 -13.04
CA ASP A 399 15.39 3.69 -13.58
C ASP A 399 14.50 4.93 -13.42
N PHE A 400 15.13 6.03 -13.09
CA PHE A 400 14.55 7.36 -13.09
C PHE A 400 15.35 8.23 -14.06
N ALA A 401 14.82 8.42 -15.26
CA ALA A 401 15.49 9.21 -16.29
C ALA A 401 15.57 10.70 -15.94
N ALA A 402 14.67 11.16 -15.08
CA ALA A 402 14.66 12.52 -14.53
C ALA A 402 14.29 12.46 -13.05
N ILE A 403 15.09 13.13 -12.22
CA ILE A 403 14.80 13.45 -10.83
C ILE A 403 14.98 14.96 -10.66
N PRO A 404 13.88 15.72 -10.59
CA PRO A 404 13.93 17.16 -10.34
C PRO A 404 14.59 17.44 -9.00
N PHE A 405 15.70 18.17 -9.00
CA PHE A 405 16.39 18.60 -7.79
C PHE A 405 16.67 20.10 -7.86
N ASP A 406 16.03 20.88 -6.99
CA ASP A 406 16.22 22.32 -6.89
C ASP A 406 16.34 22.76 -5.42
N ALA A 407 16.90 23.96 -5.19
CA ALA A 407 17.20 24.46 -3.85
C ALA A 407 15.96 24.74 -2.98
N GLY A 408 14.75 24.65 -3.54
CA GLY A 408 13.48 24.84 -2.86
C GLY A 408 12.66 23.55 -2.72
N LYS A 409 13.21 22.39 -3.11
CA LYS A 409 12.55 21.08 -3.05
C LYS A 409 13.44 20.08 -2.34
N ARG A 410 12.78 19.13 -1.68
CA ARG A 410 13.41 17.89 -1.24
C ARG A 410 12.86 16.75 -2.07
N ALA A 411 13.74 15.91 -2.57
CA ALA A 411 13.42 14.74 -3.36
C ALA A 411 13.95 13.50 -2.65
N PHE A 412 13.19 12.43 -2.77
CA PHE A 412 13.42 11.14 -2.13
C PHE A 412 13.35 10.08 -3.22
N LEU A 413 14.27 9.13 -3.16
CA LEU A 413 14.04 7.81 -3.74
C LEU A 413 13.59 6.92 -2.60
N VAL A 414 12.43 6.29 -2.74
CA VAL A 414 11.83 5.43 -1.74
C VAL A 414 11.59 4.06 -2.34
N TRP A 415 11.75 3.04 -1.53
CA TRP A 415 11.64 1.66 -2.01
C TRP A 415 11.03 0.75 -0.95
N GLN A 416 10.46 -0.34 -1.42
CA GLN A 416 9.83 -1.34 -0.58
C GLN A 416 10.31 -2.72 -0.98
N ASN A 417 10.75 -3.47 0.02
CA ASN A 417 10.94 -4.90 -0.06
C ASN A 417 9.65 -5.58 0.37
N THR A 418 9.01 -6.29 -0.56
CA THR A 418 7.80 -7.08 -0.35
C THR A 418 8.12 -8.53 -0.01
N GLU A 419 9.39 -8.90 0.08
CA GLU A 419 9.86 -10.25 0.40
C GLU A 419 10.25 -10.36 1.89
N ALA A 420 10.20 -11.58 2.44
CA ALA A 420 10.50 -11.83 3.85
C ALA A 420 11.99 -11.72 4.21
N THR A 421 12.88 -11.82 3.22
CA THR A 421 14.33 -11.78 3.37
C THR A 421 14.85 -10.36 3.20
N SER A 422 15.96 -10.03 3.87
CA SER A 422 16.62 -8.74 3.66
C SER A 422 17.25 -8.65 2.27
N VAL A 423 17.24 -7.45 1.70
CA VAL A 423 17.82 -7.12 0.39
C VAL A 423 18.82 -5.97 0.52
N SER A 424 19.80 -5.92 -0.36
CA SER A 424 20.75 -4.83 -0.50
C SER A 424 20.36 -3.98 -1.71
N VAL A 425 20.11 -2.69 -1.48
CA VAL A 425 19.68 -1.73 -2.49
C VAL A 425 20.84 -0.81 -2.85
N THR A 426 21.28 -0.83 -4.10
CA THR A 426 22.31 0.05 -4.64
C THR A 426 21.68 1.10 -5.56
N VAL A 427 21.89 2.38 -5.24
CA VAL A 427 21.50 3.51 -6.07
C VAL A 427 22.72 4.05 -6.81
N THR A 428 22.68 4.09 -8.13
CA THR A 428 23.67 4.72 -9.01
C THR A 428 23.11 6.04 -9.53
N PHE A 429 23.80 7.14 -9.23
CA PHE A 429 23.43 8.48 -9.68
C PHE A 429 24.19 8.88 -10.94
N PHE A 430 23.48 9.49 -11.88
CA PHE A 430 24.01 10.00 -13.13
C PHE A 430 23.80 11.51 -13.18
N VAL A 431 24.90 12.26 -13.23
CA VAL A 431 24.89 13.72 -13.35
C VAL A 431 25.65 14.08 -14.62
N SER A 432 25.07 14.99 -15.42
CA SER A 432 25.66 15.38 -16.70
C SER A 432 27.09 15.91 -16.50
N GLY A 433 28.06 15.35 -17.24
CA GLY A 433 29.47 15.74 -17.16
C GLY A 433 30.22 15.19 -15.94
N GLN A 434 29.62 14.34 -15.12
CA GLN A 434 30.28 13.69 -13.99
C GLN A 434 30.33 12.17 -14.19
N THR A 435 31.29 11.52 -13.54
CA THR A 435 31.32 10.04 -13.47
C THR A 435 30.18 9.57 -12.56
N PRO A 436 29.41 8.54 -12.94
CA PRO A 436 28.38 7.98 -12.08
C PRO A 436 28.95 7.52 -10.74
N PHE A 437 28.18 7.65 -9.67
CA PHE A 437 28.58 7.23 -8.33
C PHE A 437 27.44 6.52 -7.61
N THR A 438 27.79 5.68 -6.64
CA THR A 438 26.82 4.79 -5.97
C THR A 438 26.66 5.06 -4.48
N ARG A 439 25.53 4.62 -3.95
CA ARG A 439 25.23 4.44 -2.53
C ARG A 439 24.54 3.10 -2.35
N THR A 440 24.83 2.40 -1.27
CA THR A 440 24.23 1.09 -0.97
C THR A 440 23.59 1.15 0.40
N PHE A 441 22.42 0.52 0.51
CA PHE A 441 21.58 0.51 1.69
C PHE A 441 21.13 -0.92 1.95
N ASP A 442 21.06 -1.31 3.22
CA ASP A 442 20.46 -2.58 3.61
C ASP A 442 18.99 -2.35 3.95
N LEU A 443 18.14 -3.25 3.49
CA LEU A 443 16.70 -3.18 3.66
C LEU A 443 16.19 -4.51 4.19
N GLY A 444 15.58 -4.50 5.37
CA GLY A 444 15.00 -5.71 5.94
C GLY A 444 13.85 -6.28 5.10
N GLY A 445 13.48 -7.54 5.37
CA GLY A 445 12.28 -8.14 4.78
C GLY A 445 10.99 -7.41 5.19
N TYR A 446 10.04 -7.24 4.26
CA TYR A 446 8.81 -6.46 4.43
C TYR A 446 9.07 -5.05 4.98
N ARG A 447 10.09 -4.37 4.44
CA ARG A 447 10.45 -3.00 4.87
C ARG A 447 10.36 -2.02 3.74
N ARG A 448 9.89 -0.82 4.10
CA ARG A 448 10.12 0.40 3.34
C ARG A 448 11.47 0.99 3.74
N GLY A 449 12.19 1.54 2.77
CA GLY A 449 13.34 2.40 2.99
C GLY A 449 13.35 3.55 2.01
N GLY A 450 14.40 4.36 2.06
CA GLY A 450 14.61 5.41 1.09
C GLY A 450 15.82 6.26 1.40
N VAL A 451 16.04 7.26 0.57
CA VAL A 451 17.12 8.24 0.75
C VAL A 451 16.65 9.64 0.40
N ASP A 452 16.86 10.58 1.33
CA ASP A 452 16.77 12.02 1.05
C ASP A 452 17.95 12.43 0.16
N LEU A 453 17.67 12.82 -1.08
CA LEU A 453 18.72 13.23 -2.02
C LEU A 453 19.46 14.49 -1.56
N GLY A 454 18.81 15.36 -0.78
CA GLY A 454 19.42 16.54 -0.19
C GLY A 454 20.44 16.23 0.90
N SER A 455 20.39 15.03 1.49
CA SER A 455 21.38 14.57 2.47
C SER A 455 22.71 14.11 1.83
N ILE A 456 22.71 13.88 0.51
CA ILE A 456 23.90 13.41 -0.22
C ILE A 456 24.75 14.61 -0.61
N ALA A 457 25.91 14.78 0.02
CA ALA A 457 26.82 15.91 -0.21
C ALA A 457 27.19 16.16 -1.68
N GLN A 458 27.32 15.10 -2.49
CA GLN A 458 27.62 15.21 -3.92
C GLN A 458 26.45 15.79 -4.74
N LEU A 459 25.20 15.58 -4.29
CA LEU A 459 24.00 16.10 -4.94
C LEU A 459 23.61 17.48 -4.40
N SER A 460 23.71 17.69 -3.09
CA SER A 460 23.35 18.97 -2.46
C SER A 460 24.30 20.12 -2.83
N ALA A 461 25.50 19.81 -3.32
CA ALA A 461 26.42 20.80 -3.89
C ALA A 461 26.11 21.18 -5.35
N LEU A 462 25.15 20.52 -6.01
CA LEU A 462 24.81 20.82 -7.39
C LEU A 462 24.06 22.16 -7.51
N PRO A 463 24.25 22.91 -8.60
CA PRO A 463 23.45 24.10 -8.87
C PRO A 463 21.95 23.78 -8.88
N ALA A 464 21.13 24.68 -8.36
CA ALA A 464 19.67 24.54 -8.38
C ALA A 464 19.16 24.33 -9.81
N GLY A 465 18.23 23.37 -9.99
CA GLY A 465 17.68 23.02 -11.30
C GLY A 465 18.55 22.04 -12.09
N THR A 466 19.66 21.54 -11.52
CA THR A 466 20.43 20.46 -12.14
C THR A 466 19.60 19.18 -12.17
N LEU A 467 19.35 18.67 -13.37
CA LEU A 467 18.62 17.42 -13.53
C LEU A 467 19.54 16.22 -13.33
N ILE A 468 19.10 15.29 -12.50
CA ILE A 468 19.80 14.07 -12.11
C ILE A 468 19.00 12.89 -12.64
N SER A 469 19.66 11.78 -12.93
CA SER A 469 19.01 10.49 -13.17
C SER A 469 19.54 9.47 -12.17
N ALA A 470 18.77 8.44 -11.86
CA ALA A 470 19.22 7.36 -11.00
C ALA A 470 18.82 6.00 -11.55
N ARG A 471 19.65 4.99 -11.25
CA ARG A 471 19.32 3.58 -11.37
C ARG A 471 19.38 2.97 -9.98
N VAL A 472 18.33 2.28 -9.58
CA VAL A 472 18.25 1.52 -8.33
C VAL A 472 18.30 0.04 -8.69
N THR A 473 19.24 -0.69 -8.12
CA THR A 473 19.38 -2.14 -8.28
C THR A 473 19.31 -2.83 -6.92
N ALA A 474 18.68 -3.99 -6.84
CA ALA A 474 18.67 -4.84 -5.66
C ALA A 474 19.06 -6.28 -6.02
N ASN A 475 19.39 -7.09 -5.01
CA ASN A 475 19.69 -8.51 -5.21
C ASN A 475 18.44 -9.39 -5.34
N ASP A 476 17.28 -8.89 -4.90
CA ASP A 476 15.96 -9.48 -5.11
C ASP A 476 14.98 -8.38 -5.56
N PRO A 477 13.83 -8.72 -6.19
CA PRO A 477 12.87 -7.72 -6.65
C PRO A 477 12.33 -6.81 -5.55
N ILE A 478 12.21 -5.52 -5.86
CA ILE A 478 11.66 -4.48 -4.98
C ILE A 478 10.72 -3.56 -5.78
N VAL A 479 9.97 -2.70 -5.11
CA VAL A 479 9.27 -1.57 -5.75
C VAL A 479 10.00 -0.28 -5.42
N VAL A 480 10.17 0.60 -6.41
CA VAL A 480 10.86 1.88 -6.23
C VAL A 480 10.02 3.02 -6.80
N ALA A 481 9.82 4.06 -6.00
CA ALA A 481 9.21 5.30 -6.42
C ALA A 481 10.14 6.49 -6.09
N MET A 482 9.88 7.60 -6.76
CA MET A 482 10.40 8.90 -6.38
C MET A 482 9.29 9.69 -5.72
N SER A 483 9.59 10.43 -4.67
CA SER A 483 8.69 11.42 -4.06
C SER A 483 9.41 12.74 -3.90
N SER A 484 8.72 13.87 -4.03
CA SER A 484 9.31 15.19 -3.84
C SER A 484 8.29 16.20 -3.33
N TYR A 485 8.75 17.10 -2.47
CA TYR A 485 7.95 18.17 -1.91
C TYR A 485 8.69 19.51 -1.94
N ALA A 486 7.93 20.60 -2.07
CA ALA A 486 8.46 21.94 -1.90
C ALA A 486 8.78 22.21 -0.43
N VAL A 487 9.86 22.93 -0.14
CA VAL A 487 10.33 23.24 1.22
C VAL A 487 10.14 24.73 1.56
N SER A 488 9.22 25.41 0.87
CA SER A 488 9.15 26.88 0.92
C SER A 488 9.04 27.42 2.36
N GLY A 489 9.78 28.50 2.64
CA GLY A 489 10.18 28.94 4.00
C GLY A 489 9.10 29.49 4.94
N ALA A 490 7.82 29.18 4.71
CA ALA A 490 6.75 29.37 5.68
C ALA A 490 6.25 27.99 6.15
N PRO A 491 6.09 27.74 7.47
CA PRO A 491 5.39 26.56 7.95
C PRO A 491 3.98 26.54 7.33
N GLY A 492 3.73 25.65 6.38
CA GLY A 492 2.43 25.52 5.71
C GLY A 492 2.37 25.67 4.18
N ALA A 493 3.50 25.58 3.46
CA ALA A 493 3.53 25.74 2.00
C ALA A 493 4.34 24.64 1.28
N ALA A 494 4.36 23.43 1.83
CA ALA A 494 5.06 22.28 1.26
C ALA A 494 4.15 21.48 0.33
N LEU A 495 4.01 21.90 -0.93
CA LEU A 495 3.18 21.19 -1.90
C LEU A 495 3.89 19.93 -2.42
N PRO A 496 3.21 18.78 -2.55
CA PRO A 496 3.75 17.59 -3.20
C PRO A 496 3.97 17.89 -4.68
N VAL A 497 5.21 17.76 -5.15
CA VAL A 497 5.62 18.23 -6.47
C VAL A 497 5.66 17.10 -7.48
N VAL A 498 6.11 15.92 -7.09
CA VAL A 498 6.10 14.74 -7.97
C VAL A 498 6.16 13.54 -7.06
N GLY A 499 5.27 12.57 -7.25
CA GLY A 499 5.69 11.20 -7.10
C GLY A 499 5.41 10.41 -8.37
N THR A 500 6.27 9.45 -8.62
CA THR A 500 6.20 8.59 -9.78
C THR A 500 6.92 7.29 -9.51
N LEU A 501 6.39 6.21 -10.07
CA LEU A 501 7.06 4.92 -10.10
C LEU A 501 8.27 4.97 -11.04
N GLY A 502 9.33 4.23 -10.70
CA GLY A 502 10.45 4.07 -11.61
C GLY A 502 10.07 3.27 -12.86
N ILE A 503 10.90 3.34 -13.89
CA ILE A 503 10.77 2.44 -15.05
C ILE A 503 11.46 1.10 -14.70
N PRO A 504 10.75 -0.04 -14.73
CA PRO A 504 11.32 -1.34 -14.39
C PRO A 504 12.36 -1.81 -15.43
N ASP A 505 13.12 -2.85 -15.08
CA ASP A 505 14.15 -3.52 -15.90
C ASP A 505 15.30 -2.62 -16.41
N GLY A 506 15.41 -1.41 -15.86
CA GLY A 506 16.33 -0.40 -16.39
C GLY A 506 15.95 0.09 -17.79
N GLY A 507 14.66 0.02 -18.13
CA GLY A 507 14.10 0.47 -19.41
C GLY A 507 14.01 -0.61 -20.46
N ALA A 508 13.85 -0.20 -21.72
CA ALA A 508 13.68 -1.13 -22.85
C ALA A 508 14.33 -0.58 -24.12
N THR A 509 14.46 -1.43 -25.14
CA THR A 509 14.89 -0.97 -26.49
C THR A 509 13.74 -0.34 -27.27
N ARG A 510 12.50 -0.47 -26.79
CA ARG A 510 11.31 0.20 -27.33
C ARG A 510 10.42 0.67 -26.19
N GLY A 511 9.89 1.87 -26.32
CA GLY A 511 8.88 2.38 -25.40
C GLY A 511 8.02 3.44 -26.06
N VAL A 512 6.89 3.73 -25.42
CA VAL A 512 5.88 4.64 -25.93
C VAL A 512 5.33 5.51 -24.81
N PHE A 513 5.07 6.76 -25.17
CA PHE A 513 4.17 7.65 -24.43
C PHE A 513 2.90 7.75 -25.26
N GLY A 514 1.79 7.22 -24.74
CA GLY A 514 0.50 7.21 -25.46
C GLY A 514 0.02 8.62 -25.78
N SER A 515 0.10 9.53 -24.81
CA SER A 515 -0.08 10.97 -25.03
C SER A 515 1.00 11.85 -24.41
N VAL A 516 1.60 12.72 -25.23
CA VAL A 516 2.51 13.79 -24.80
C VAL A 516 2.07 15.10 -25.42
N THR A 517 2.07 16.19 -24.65
CA THR A 517 1.70 17.52 -25.14
C THR A 517 2.91 18.45 -25.16
N VAL A 518 3.10 19.18 -26.26
CA VAL A 518 4.04 20.31 -26.27
C VAL A 518 3.37 21.47 -25.54
N ALA A 519 3.91 21.91 -24.40
CA ALA A 519 3.26 22.92 -23.58
C ALA A 519 3.10 24.27 -24.31
N ASN A 520 1.97 24.96 -24.09
CA ASN A 520 1.70 26.31 -24.62
C ASN A 520 2.62 27.39 -24.04
N SER A 521 3.14 27.15 -22.84
CA SER A 521 4.10 27.99 -22.13
C SER A 521 5.06 27.08 -21.37
N GLY A 522 6.28 27.55 -21.07
CA GLY A 522 7.32 26.73 -20.42
C GLY A 522 8.00 25.76 -21.40
N THR A 523 8.52 24.66 -20.89
CA THR A 523 9.20 23.64 -21.71
C THR A 523 8.72 22.23 -21.34
N THR A 524 8.37 21.43 -22.34
CA THR A 524 8.19 19.99 -22.17
C THR A 524 9.53 19.31 -22.45
N THR A 525 10.13 18.72 -21.43
CA THR A 525 11.46 18.11 -21.51
C THR A 525 11.34 16.60 -21.55
N LEU A 526 12.03 15.99 -22.52
CA LEU A 526 12.29 14.57 -22.58
C LEU A 526 13.66 14.32 -21.94
N ALA A 527 13.71 13.50 -20.89
CA ALA A 527 14.95 13.01 -20.31
C ALA A 527 15.12 11.52 -20.60
N ALA A 528 16.36 11.11 -20.82
CA ALA A 528 16.70 9.73 -21.09
C ALA A 528 17.90 9.29 -20.26
N LEU A 529 17.88 8.03 -19.82
CA LEU A 529 18.96 7.37 -19.10
C LEU A 529 19.40 6.13 -19.86
N ASN A 530 20.70 6.03 -20.12
CA ASN A 530 21.37 4.81 -20.54
C ASN A 530 22.27 4.31 -19.41
N GLY A 531 21.75 3.39 -18.59
CA GLY A 531 22.54 2.76 -17.54
C GLY A 531 23.44 1.62 -18.03
N SER A 532 23.42 1.28 -19.32
CA SER A 532 24.19 0.16 -19.87
C SER A 532 25.67 0.52 -20.08
N GLY A 533 26.51 -0.52 -20.17
CA GLY A 533 27.94 -0.37 -20.50
C GLY A 533 28.24 -0.05 -21.97
N SER A 534 27.22 0.10 -22.81
CA SER A 534 27.35 0.40 -24.25
C SER A 534 26.62 1.70 -24.60
N ALA A 535 27.03 2.38 -25.67
CA ALA A 535 26.30 3.55 -26.15
C ALA A 535 24.94 3.15 -26.73
N ALA A 536 23.92 3.97 -26.48
CA ALA A 536 22.57 3.81 -26.99
C ALA A 536 22.35 4.76 -28.18
N VAL A 537 22.18 4.18 -29.36
CA VAL A 537 21.76 4.89 -30.58
C VAL A 537 20.25 4.78 -30.69
N THR A 538 19.54 5.92 -30.67
CA THR A 538 18.08 5.96 -30.51
C THR A 538 17.38 6.78 -31.59
N THR A 539 16.34 6.22 -32.20
CA THR A 539 15.38 6.93 -33.05
C THR A 539 14.18 7.36 -32.23
N LEU A 540 13.72 8.59 -32.41
CA LEU A 540 12.45 9.08 -31.84
C LEU A 540 11.41 9.27 -32.95
N GLN A 541 10.18 8.85 -32.71
CA GLN A 541 9.08 8.96 -33.67
C GLN A 541 7.84 9.58 -33.01
N ALA A 542 7.46 10.76 -33.47
CA ALA A 542 6.26 11.47 -33.03
C ALA A 542 5.13 11.25 -34.03
N THR A 543 3.95 10.83 -33.54
CA THR A 543 2.77 10.58 -34.37
C THR A 543 1.62 11.48 -33.91
N ARG A 544 1.20 12.43 -34.76
CA ARG A 544 0.08 13.34 -34.51
C ARG A 544 -1.26 12.60 -34.61
N SER A 545 -2.31 13.20 -34.05
CA SER A 545 -3.69 12.68 -34.10
C SER A 545 -4.23 12.56 -35.54
N ASN A 546 -3.82 13.46 -36.45
CA ASN A 546 -4.15 13.40 -37.88
C ASN A 546 -3.39 12.30 -38.64
N GLY A 547 -2.51 11.57 -37.95
CA GLY A 547 -1.74 10.46 -38.46
C GLY A 547 -0.40 10.82 -39.11
N GLN A 548 -0.02 12.10 -39.15
CA GLN A 548 1.32 12.53 -39.58
C GLN A 548 2.40 12.02 -38.63
N VAL A 549 3.53 11.62 -39.19
CA VAL A 549 4.66 11.03 -38.47
C VAL A 549 5.91 11.88 -38.70
N PHE A 550 6.59 12.24 -37.62
CA PHE A 550 7.90 12.90 -37.64
C PHE A 550 8.93 11.97 -36.98
N GLU A 551 10.11 11.90 -37.56
CA GLU A 551 11.17 11.02 -37.07
C GLU A 551 12.46 11.81 -36.89
N ILE A 552 13.09 11.59 -35.74
CA ILE A 552 14.42 12.09 -35.41
C ILE A 552 15.38 10.92 -35.54
N VAL A 553 16.24 11.01 -36.57
CA VAL A 553 17.18 9.96 -36.93
C VAL A 553 18.32 9.85 -35.90
N PRO A 554 18.93 8.66 -35.74
CA PRO A 554 19.73 8.35 -34.57
C PRO A 554 20.96 9.22 -34.33
N ALA A 555 21.54 9.83 -35.37
CA ALA A 555 22.70 10.72 -35.23
C ALA A 555 22.44 11.92 -34.30
N GLN A 556 21.17 12.29 -34.11
CA GLN A 556 20.78 13.41 -33.25
C GLN A 556 20.47 12.99 -31.80
N PHE A 557 20.39 11.68 -31.50
CA PHE A 557 20.07 11.19 -30.16
C PHE A 557 20.90 9.94 -29.81
N ILE A 558 22.18 10.17 -29.52
CA ILE A 558 23.13 9.17 -29.04
C ILE A 558 23.40 9.43 -27.55
N LEU A 559 23.16 8.43 -26.71
CA LEU A 559 23.53 8.45 -25.31
C LEU A 559 24.79 7.60 -25.13
N ALA A 560 25.83 8.16 -24.51
CA ALA A 560 27.02 7.37 -24.16
C ALA A 560 26.67 6.26 -23.15
N ALA A 561 27.55 5.28 -22.99
CA ALA A 561 27.43 4.29 -21.92
C ALA A 561 27.37 4.98 -20.55
N GLN A 562 26.53 4.46 -19.65
CA GLN A 562 26.37 4.96 -18.28
C GLN A 562 26.18 6.49 -18.22
N SER A 563 25.27 7.01 -19.04
CA SER A 563 25.05 8.45 -19.16
C SER A 563 23.57 8.81 -19.24
N ARG A 564 23.29 10.08 -18.98
CA ARG A 564 21.97 10.68 -19.14
C ARG A 564 21.97 11.75 -20.21
N GLY A 565 20.80 12.01 -20.79
CA GLY A 565 20.57 13.08 -21.75
C GLY A 565 19.20 13.73 -21.54
N GLN A 566 19.01 14.90 -22.14
CA GLN A 566 17.72 15.57 -22.17
C GLN A 566 17.58 16.43 -23.43
N ALA A 567 16.34 16.64 -23.84
CA ALA A 567 16.00 17.51 -24.97
C ALA A 567 14.62 18.13 -24.78
N ASN A 568 14.45 19.35 -25.30
CA ASN A 568 13.14 20.00 -25.34
C ASN A 568 12.33 19.46 -26.52
N LEU A 569 11.10 19.03 -26.28
CA LEU A 569 10.24 18.46 -27.33
C LEU A 569 9.92 19.47 -28.43
N SER A 570 9.75 20.76 -28.12
CA SER A 570 9.51 21.78 -29.15
C SER A 570 10.73 22.02 -30.04
N SER A 571 11.93 21.72 -29.55
CA SER A 571 13.16 21.76 -30.33
C SER A 571 13.37 20.48 -31.15
N LEU A 572 12.98 19.32 -30.62
CA LEU A 572 13.02 18.06 -31.36
C LEU A 572 11.97 18.03 -32.47
N PHE A 573 10.76 18.50 -32.21
CA PHE A 573 9.63 18.45 -33.13
C PHE A 573 9.01 19.84 -33.38
N PRO A 574 9.75 20.79 -33.98
CA PRO A 574 9.26 22.15 -34.21
C PRO A 574 8.05 22.22 -35.15
N GLN A 575 7.73 21.13 -35.85
CA GLN A 575 6.58 21.02 -36.74
C GLN A 575 5.27 20.71 -35.99
N ILE A 576 5.35 20.30 -34.72
CA ILE A 576 4.18 20.04 -33.89
C ILE A 576 3.80 21.35 -33.18
N PRO A 577 2.60 21.90 -33.42
CA PRO A 577 2.12 23.09 -32.75
C PRO A 577 2.15 22.98 -31.22
N LEU A 578 2.37 24.12 -30.55
CA LEU A 578 2.18 24.21 -29.11
C LEU A 578 0.72 23.86 -28.75
N GLY A 579 0.54 23.18 -27.63
CA GLY A 579 -0.75 22.70 -27.14
C GLY A 579 -1.24 21.41 -27.80
N GLU A 580 -0.58 20.94 -28.87
CA GLU A 580 -0.97 19.70 -29.52
C GLU A 580 -0.40 18.47 -28.78
N SER A 581 -1.28 17.52 -28.49
CA SER A 581 -0.89 16.19 -28.02
C SER A 581 -0.44 15.31 -29.19
N PHE A 582 0.54 14.43 -28.99
CA PHE A 582 0.98 13.41 -29.96
C PHE A 582 1.54 12.16 -29.25
N THR A 583 1.59 11.02 -29.95
CA THR A 583 2.25 9.80 -29.44
C THR A 583 3.73 9.89 -29.70
N LEU A 584 4.56 9.66 -28.68
CA LEU A 584 6.02 9.60 -28.82
C LEU A 584 6.49 8.16 -28.63
N ARG A 585 7.21 7.63 -29.61
CA ARG A 585 7.87 6.32 -29.54
C ARG A 585 9.38 6.48 -29.62
N TYR A 586 10.10 5.58 -28.97
CA TYR A 586 11.53 5.46 -29.16
C TYR A 586 11.93 4.03 -29.56
N PHE A 587 13.01 3.95 -30.34
CA PHE A 587 13.66 2.70 -30.75
C PHE A 587 15.14 2.85 -30.49
N SER A 588 15.69 2.06 -29.59
CA SER A 588 17.09 2.14 -29.17
C SER A 588 17.83 0.82 -29.39
N THR A 589 19.13 0.91 -29.62
CA THR A 589 20.03 -0.24 -29.79
C THR A 589 20.35 -0.95 -28.48
N THR A 590 20.20 -0.25 -27.35
CA THR A 590 20.33 -0.81 -25.99
C THR A 590 19.13 -0.38 -25.15
N ALA A 591 18.86 -1.06 -24.04
CA ALA A 591 17.79 -0.65 -23.15
C ALA A 591 18.07 0.75 -22.58
N ILE A 592 17.07 1.62 -22.66
CA ILE A 592 17.08 2.97 -22.09
C ILE A 592 15.75 3.27 -21.42
N SER A 593 15.79 4.20 -20.47
CA SER A 593 14.61 4.70 -19.76
C SER A 593 14.35 6.14 -20.17
N MET A 594 13.09 6.53 -20.35
CA MET A 594 12.71 7.89 -20.73
C MET A 594 11.57 8.43 -19.86
N HIS A 595 11.73 9.64 -19.34
CA HIS A 595 10.67 10.41 -18.67
C HIS A 595 10.34 11.65 -19.50
N VAL A 596 9.07 12.03 -19.51
CA VAL A 596 8.64 13.36 -19.93
C VAL A 596 8.20 14.13 -18.70
N PHE A 597 8.61 15.39 -18.61
CA PHE A 597 8.13 16.30 -17.57
C PHE A 597 8.05 17.73 -18.10
N MET A 598 7.22 18.54 -17.46
CA MET A 598 7.08 19.95 -17.79
C MET A 598 7.80 20.83 -16.77
N VAL A 599 8.52 21.81 -17.30
CA VAL A 599 9.18 22.86 -16.52
C VAL A 599 8.50 24.18 -16.85
N ASP A 600 8.11 24.91 -15.81
CA ASP A 600 7.50 26.23 -16.00
C ASP A 600 8.53 27.34 -16.31
N ALA A 601 8.03 28.54 -16.56
CA ALA A 601 8.88 29.70 -16.84
C ALA A 601 9.79 30.12 -15.66
N SER A 602 9.48 29.67 -14.44
CA SER A 602 10.34 29.85 -13.25
C SER A 602 11.35 28.73 -13.05
N ALA A 603 11.56 27.87 -14.06
CA ALA A 603 12.46 26.73 -14.03
C ALA A 603 12.11 25.68 -12.96
N SER A 604 10.85 25.64 -12.51
CA SER A 604 10.35 24.68 -11.54
C SER A 604 9.65 23.53 -12.26
N VAL A 605 10.02 22.29 -11.93
CA VAL A 605 9.19 21.10 -12.26
C VAL A 605 7.92 21.15 -11.43
N ARG A 606 6.75 21.03 -12.08
CA ARG A 606 5.44 21.18 -11.43
C ARG A 606 4.83 19.85 -10.97
N GLU A 607 3.91 19.99 -10.01
CA GLU A 607 2.99 18.97 -9.46
C GLU A 607 2.51 17.99 -10.53
N GLY A 608 2.77 16.69 -10.34
CA GLY A 608 2.17 15.57 -11.10
C GLY A 608 2.57 15.44 -12.58
N GLY A 609 3.40 16.34 -13.11
CA GLY A 609 3.64 16.46 -14.56
C GLY A 609 4.74 15.55 -15.12
N MET A 610 5.31 14.65 -14.33
CA MET A 610 6.35 13.72 -14.76
C MET A 610 5.80 12.29 -14.88
N TYR A 611 6.02 11.66 -16.02
CA TYR A 611 5.65 10.26 -16.24
C TYR A 611 6.66 9.56 -17.15
N GLY A 612 6.81 8.25 -16.95
CA GLY A 612 7.70 7.39 -17.71
C GLY A 612 7.06 6.84 -18.99
N ALA A 613 7.90 6.46 -19.95
CA ALA A 613 7.43 5.72 -21.10
C ALA A 613 6.95 4.32 -20.68
N SER A 614 5.82 3.88 -21.23
CA SER A 614 5.41 2.49 -21.13
C SER A 614 6.40 1.62 -21.90
N THR A 615 6.93 0.59 -21.25
CA THR A 615 7.84 -0.42 -21.82
C THR A 615 7.17 -1.80 -21.91
N ARG A 616 6.10 -1.99 -21.14
CA ARG A 616 5.26 -3.19 -21.04
C ARG A 616 3.80 -2.82 -21.30
N VAL A 617 3.01 -3.79 -21.76
CA VAL A 617 1.59 -3.62 -22.09
C VAL A 617 0.75 -4.77 -21.57
N GLY A 618 -0.48 -4.50 -21.15
CA GLY A 618 -1.48 -5.48 -20.70
C GLY A 618 -2.72 -5.49 -21.60
N THR A 619 -3.62 -6.45 -21.39
CA THR A 619 -4.88 -6.53 -22.15
C THR A 619 -5.97 -5.63 -21.57
N SER A 620 -5.87 -5.34 -20.27
CA SER A 620 -6.70 -4.35 -19.61
C SER A 620 -5.88 -3.38 -18.76
N ALA A 621 -6.40 -2.17 -18.56
CA ALA A 621 -5.81 -1.12 -17.75
C ALA A 621 -6.88 -0.53 -16.82
N ILE A 622 -6.64 -0.55 -15.52
CA ILE A 622 -7.58 -0.09 -14.49
C ILE A 622 -7.02 1.15 -13.80
N PHE A 623 -7.80 2.22 -13.78
CA PHE A 623 -7.54 3.43 -12.99
C PHE A 623 -8.61 3.54 -11.91
N ALA A 624 -8.23 3.55 -10.63
CA ALA A 624 -9.20 3.56 -9.53
C ALA A 624 -9.74 4.96 -9.18
N ASP A 625 -9.10 6.02 -9.66
CA ASP A 625 -9.20 7.38 -9.15
C ASP A 625 -9.80 8.41 -10.12
N GLY A 626 -10.47 7.98 -11.20
CA GLY A 626 -11.04 8.86 -12.23
C GLY A 626 -11.90 10.00 -11.65
N PHE A 627 -11.78 11.20 -12.23
CA PHE A 627 -12.38 12.42 -11.68
C PHE A 627 -12.97 13.36 -12.74
N GLN A 628 -14.10 13.97 -12.41
CA GLN A 628 -14.69 15.05 -13.21
C GLN A 628 -15.31 16.16 -12.34
N ASP A 629 -14.93 17.43 -12.60
CA ASP A 629 -15.51 18.60 -11.90
C ASP A 629 -16.89 19.01 -12.47
N PHE A 630 -17.74 19.55 -11.59
CA PHE A 630 -19.10 20.03 -11.83
C PHE A 630 -19.21 21.56 -11.96
N THR A 631 -18.21 22.34 -11.53
CA THR A 631 -18.34 23.80 -11.64
C THR A 631 -18.36 24.16 -13.12
N GLY A 632 -19.50 24.63 -13.63
CA GLY A 632 -19.80 24.81 -15.06
C GLY A 632 -18.91 25.81 -15.83
N GLY A 633 -17.66 26.02 -15.42
CA GLY A 633 -16.60 26.71 -16.15
C GLY A 633 -15.73 25.82 -17.04
N GLY A 634 -15.86 24.48 -17.00
CA GLY A 634 -15.04 23.58 -17.86
C GLY A 634 -13.56 23.54 -17.46
N ASN A 635 -13.33 23.68 -16.16
CA ASN A 635 -12.07 24.14 -15.58
C ASN A 635 -11.11 23.02 -15.16
N SER A 636 -11.54 21.76 -15.21
CA SER A 636 -10.64 20.61 -15.08
C SER A 636 -11.11 19.48 -15.98
N ASN A 637 -10.22 18.92 -16.79
CA ASN A 637 -10.53 17.90 -17.77
C ASN A 637 -9.63 16.69 -17.58
N GLU A 638 -10.22 15.51 -17.58
CA GLU A 638 -9.50 14.25 -17.63
C GLU A 638 -9.41 13.78 -19.09
N ARG A 639 -8.20 13.35 -19.49
CA ARG A 639 -7.90 12.82 -20.81
C ARG A 639 -7.33 11.41 -20.66
N LEU A 640 -8.06 10.45 -21.22
CA LEU A 640 -7.63 9.06 -21.32
C LEU A 640 -7.01 8.84 -22.70
N GLY A 641 -5.69 8.70 -22.73
CA GLY A 641 -4.94 8.27 -23.91
C GLY A 641 -4.96 6.75 -24.02
N ILE A 642 -5.29 6.22 -25.21
CA ILE A 642 -5.23 4.78 -25.47
C ILE A 642 -4.49 4.55 -26.78
N TYR A 643 -3.42 3.77 -26.74
CA TYR A 643 -2.56 3.48 -27.89
C TYR A 643 -2.61 2.00 -28.27
N ASN A 644 -2.72 1.75 -29.58
CA ASN A 644 -2.65 0.42 -30.17
C ASN A 644 -1.19 0.08 -30.55
N PRO A 645 -0.54 -0.87 -29.85
CA PRO A 645 0.86 -1.23 -30.10
C PRO A 645 1.07 -2.09 -31.36
N PHE A 646 0.02 -2.63 -31.96
CA PHE A 646 0.16 -3.55 -33.09
C PHE A 646 0.52 -2.83 -34.39
N ALA A 647 1.51 -3.36 -35.11
CA ALA A 647 1.97 -2.81 -36.38
C ALA A 647 1.01 -3.00 -37.57
N ASN A 648 0.16 -4.03 -37.52
CA ASN A 648 -0.58 -4.52 -38.69
C ASN A 648 -2.07 -4.81 -38.44
N GLN A 649 -2.60 -4.51 -37.25
CA GLN A 649 -4.02 -4.73 -36.94
C GLN A 649 -4.62 -3.58 -36.12
N SER A 650 -5.90 -3.33 -36.37
CA SER A 650 -6.73 -2.47 -35.51
C SER A 650 -7.17 -3.24 -34.28
N ILE A 651 -7.37 -2.53 -33.17
CA ILE A 651 -8.01 -3.06 -31.97
C ILE A 651 -9.31 -2.31 -31.70
N THR A 652 -10.25 -2.98 -31.06
CA THR A 652 -11.44 -2.36 -30.48
C THR A 652 -11.21 -2.23 -28.99
N VAL A 653 -11.36 -1.02 -28.45
CA VAL A 653 -11.24 -0.78 -27.02
C VAL A 653 -12.62 -0.47 -26.43
N VAL A 654 -12.89 -1.08 -25.28
CA VAL A 654 -14.07 -0.83 -24.45
C VAL A 654 -13.59 -0.09 -23.21
N VAL A 655 -14.23 1.02 -22.87
CA VAL A 655 -13.91 1.85 -21.71
C VAL A 655 -15.14 1.94 -20.83
N ASP A 656 -15.02 1.41 -19.62
CA ASP A 656 -16.06 1.44 -18.60
C ASP A 656 -15.72 2.43 -17.50
N TYR A 657 -16.66 3.32 -17.20
CA TYR A 657 -16.64 4.21 -16.06
C TYR A 657 -17.56 3.63 -14.98
N ILE A 658 -16.99 3.15 -13.88
CA ILE A 658 -17.70 2.42 -12.83
C ILE A 658 -17.84 3.33 -11.60
N PHE A 659 -19.07 3.46 -11.10
CA PHE A 659 -19.42 4.30 -9.96
C PHE A 659 -19.62 3.49 -8.67
N SER A 660 -19.57 4.19 -7.54
CA SER A 660 -19.73 3.59 -6.20
C SER A 660 -21.09 2.96 -5.95
N ASP A 661 -22.12 3.31 -6.73
CA ASP A 661 -23.45 2.69 -6.69
C ASP A 661 -23.63 1.53 -7.68
N GLY A 662 -22.54 1.09 -8.32
CA GLY A 662 -22.54 -0.01 -9.30
C GLY A 662 -23.01 0.38 -10.70
N ALA A 663 -23.31 1.67 -10.95
CA ALA A 663 -23.60 2.12 -12.31
C ALA A 663 -22.34 2.04 -13.17
N VAL A 664 -22.51 1.62 -14.43
CA VAL A 664 -21.42 1.54 -15.41
C VAL A 664 -21.81 2.34 -16.66
N ILE A 665 -20.94 3.25 -17.09
CA ILE A 665 -21.06 3.95 -18.38
C ILE A 665 -19.99 3.39 -19.32
N THR A 666 -20.40 2.83 -20.44
CA THR A 666 -19.49 2.20 -21.40
C THR A 666 -19.33 3.05 -22.65
N THR A 667 -18.10 3.18 -23.14
CA THR A 667 -17.79 3.72 -24.47
C THR A 667 -16.93 2.73 -25.25
N GLN A 668 -16.95 2.82 -26.57
CA GLN A 668 -16.20 1.93 -27.45
C GLN A 668 -15.55 2.72 -28.57
N GLN A 669 -14.30 2.40 -28.90
CA GLN A 669 -13.51 3.02 -29.96
C GLN A 669 -12.79 1.94 -30.77
N THR A 670 -12.61 2.16 -32.07
CA THR A 670 -11.70 1.34 -32.88
C THR A 670 -10.44 2.14 -33.16
N ILE A 671 -9.29 1.56 -32.82
CA ILE A 671 -7.99 2.20 -32.95
C ILE A 671 -7.18 1.47 -34.02
N ALA A 672 -6.84 2.17 -35.09
CA ALA A 672 -6.02 1.63 -36.15
C ALA A 672 -4.60 1.27 -35.66
N ALA A 673 -3.91 0.40 -36.40
CA ALA A 673 -2.54 -0.02 -36.12
C ALA A 673 -1.60 1.17 -35.86
N LEU A 674 -0.82 1.11 -34.78
CA LEU A 674 0.12 2.16 -34.35
C LEU A 674 -0.52 3.56 -34.21
N ARG A 675 -1.84 3.63 -34.02
CA ARG A 675 -2.56 4.88 -33.72
C ARG A 675 -3.00 4.90 -32.27
N ARG A 676 -3.49 6.06 -31.86
CA ARG A 676 -4.11 6.27 -30.56
C ARG A 676 -5.48 6.90 -30.70
N VAL A 677 -6.23 6.88 -29.61
CA VAL A 677 -7.38 7.75 -29.36
C VAL A 677 -7.17 8.50 -28.06
N GLU A 678 -7.77 9.68 -27.96
CA GLU A 678 -7.82 10.46 -26.73
C GLU A 678 -9.31 10.66 -26.38
N ILE A 679 -9.74 10.17 -25.22
CA ILE A 679 -11.10 10.34 -24.73
C ILE A 679 -11.06 11.41 -23.65
N ILE A 680 -11.75 12.53 -23.90
CA ILE A 680 -11.90 13.60 -22.93
C ILE A 680 -13.18 13.31 -22.13
N SER A 681 -13.06 13.08 -20.82
CA SER A 681 -14.17 12.67 -19.95
C SER A 681 -15.35 13.66 -20.00
N SER A 682 -15.06 14.96 -20.15
CA SER A 682 -16.09 16.00 -20.30
C SER A 682 -16.91 15.94 -21.59
N ASN A 683 -16.48 15.18 -22.58
CA ASN A 683 -17.21 14.95 -23.83
C ASN A 683 -18.05 13.66 -23.81
N VAL A 684 -17.99 12.86 -22.75
CA VAL A 684 -18.75 11.61 -22.65
C VAL A 684 -20.12 11.91 -22.03
N THR A 685 -21.17 11.96 -22.86
CA THR A 685 -22.51 12.42 -22.45
C THR A 685 -23.09 11.62 -21.27
N GLY A 686 -22.98 10.29 -21.27
CA GLY A 686 -23.48 9.44 -20.19
C GLY A 686 -22.73 9.65 -18.87
N LEU A 687 -21.41 9.85 -18.96
CA LEU A 687 -20.55 10.14 -17.82
C LEU A 687 -20.94 11.47 -17.18
N ILE A 688 -21.06 12.53 -17.99
CA ILE A 688 -21.46 13.86 -17.49
C ILE A 688 -22.88 13.87 -16.92
N ALA A 689 -23.81 13.14 -17.53
CA ALA A 689 -25.15 13.00 -16.97
C ALA A 689 -25.12 12.35 -15.57
N LYS A 690 -24.29 11.31 -15.38
CA LYS A 690 -24.13 10.62 -14.09
C LYS A 690 -23.42 11.49 -13.05
N VAL A 691 -22.31 12.12 -13.41
CA VAL A 691 -21.58 13.07 -12.55
C VAL A 691 -22.51 14.22 -12.10
N SER A 692 -23.38 14.69 -13.00
CA SER A 692 -24.33 15.77 -12.70
C SER A 692 -25.46 15.37 -11.75
N SER A 693 -25.64 14.07 -11.44
CA SER A 693 -26.69 13.60 -10.53
C SER A 693 -26.37 13.83 -9.05
N GLY A 694 -25.13 14.16 -8.69
CA GLY A 694 -24.75 14.53 -7.32
C GLY A 694 -23.24 14.56 -7.08
N SER A 695 -22.79 15.25 -6.03
CA SER A 695 -21.37 15.36 -5.66
C SER A 695 -20.67 14.03 -5.36
N GLN A 696 -21.44 13.01 -5.00
CA GLN A 696 -20.99 11.65 -4.70
C GLN A 696 -20.58 10.85 -5.94
N PHE A 697 -20.91 11.33 -7.15
CA PHE A 697 -20.60 10.67 -8.42
C PHE A 697 -19.54 11.42 -9.23
N ARG A 698 -18.72 12.26 -8.60
CA ARG A 698 -17.63 12.97 -9.29
C ARG A 698 -16.37 12.11 -9.44
N ASN A 699 -16.28 11.07 -8.63
CA ASN A 699 -15.21 10.08 -8.65
C ASN A 699 -15.77 8.78 -9.21
N TYR A 700 -15.00 8.12 -10.07
CA TYR A 700 -15.33 6.85 -10.71
C TYR A 700 -14.03 6.12 -11.06
N SER A 701 -14.07 4.80 -11.17
CA SER A 701 -12.94 4.07 -11.75
C SER A 701 -13.09 3.95 -13.26
N ILE A 702 -11.98 3.84 -13.97
CA ILE A 702 -11.93 3.67 -15.42
C ILE A 702 -11.29 2.31 -15.72
N VAL A 703 -11.98 1.48 -16.49
CA VAL A 703 -11.47 0.18 -16.94
C VAL A 703 -11.39 0.20 -18.46
N VAL A 704 -10.19 0.03 -19.00
CA VAL A 704 -9.95 -0.05 -20.44
C VAL A 704 -9.64 -1.49 -20.80
N ARG A 705 -10.37 -2.06 -21.76
CA ARG A 705 -10.18 -3.43 -22.25
C ARG A 705 -9.98 -3.44 -23.74
N GLY A 706 -8.92 -4.10 -24.21
CA GLY A 706 -8.60 -4.22 -25.63
C GLY A 706 -9.09 -5.54 -26.21
N PHE A 707 -9.63 -5.49 -27.43
CA PHE A 707 -10.10 -6.66 -28.16
C PHE A 707 -9.70 -6.60 -29.64
N ASP A 708 -9.75 -7.76 -30.30
CA ASP A 708 -9.74 -7.83 -31.75
C ASP A 708 -11.01 -7.19 -32.35
N GLY A 709 -11.01 -6.91 -33.66
CA GLY A 709 -12.14 -6.22 -34.30
C GLY A 709 -13.48 -6.98 -34.22
N GLY A 710 -13.46 -8.28 -33.92
CA GLY A 710 -14.65 -9.09 -33.68
C GLY A 710 -15.07 -9.20 -32.21
N MET A 711 -14.31 -8.62 -31.28
CA MET A 711 -14.48 -8.76 -29.82
C MET A 711 -14.51 -10.21 -29.33
N ASN A 712 -13.78 -11.10 -30.00
CA ASN A 712 -13.67 -12.52 -29.66
C ASN A 712 -12.43 -12.81 -28.79
N GLN A 713 -11.40 -11.97 -28.85
CA GLN A 713 -10.15 -12.19 -28.14
C GLN A 713 -9.59 -10.88 -27.61
N GLU A 714 -9.09 -10.92 -26.37
CA GLU A 714 -8.38 -9.78 -25.77
C GLU A 714 -7.11 -9.41 -26.55
N ARG A 715 -6.76 -8.12 -26.49
CA ARG A 715 -5.61 -7.52 -27.16
C ARG A 715 -4.91 -6.53 -26.27
N HIS A 716 -3.59 -6.57 -26.29
CA HIS A 716 -2.76 -5.64 -25.52
C HIS A 716 -2.91 -4.18 -26.00
N LEU A 717 -2.82 -3.26 -25.05
CA LEU A 717 -2.89 -1.82 -25.27
C LEU A 717 -1.97 -1.07 -24.30
N VAL A 718 -1.75 0.20 -24.60
CA VAL A 718 -1.22 1.16 -23.61
C VAL A 718 -2.34 2.14 -23.27
N ALA A 719 -2.55 2.39 -21.99
CA ALA A 719 -3.43 3.44 -21.52
C ALA A 719 -2.68 4.39 -20.58
N ASP A 720 -2.96 5.68 -20.72
CA ASP A 720 -2.47 6.74 -19.84
C ASP A 720 -3.64 7.66 -19.46
N LEU A 721 -3.67 8.09 -18.20
CA LEU A 721 -4.68 9.01 -17.69
C LEU A 721 -4.01 10.31 -17.25
N LEU A 722 -4.42 11.42 -17.87
CA LEU A 722 -3.91 12.75 -17.58
C LEU A 722 -5.05 13.65 -17.12
N ARG A 723 -4.93 14.28 -15.95
CA ARG A 723 -5.86 15.30 -15.47
C ARG A 723 -5.27 16.68 -15.65
N PHE A 724 -6.04 17.59 -16.23
CA PHE A 724 -5.64 18.98 -16.50
C PHE A 724 -6.50 19.92 -15.65
N ASP A 725 -5.90 20.82 -14.87
CA ASP A 725 -6.60 21.96 -14.26
C ASP A 725 -6.40 23.22 -15.11
N THR A 726 -7.48 23.72 -15.72
CA THR A 726 -7.51 24.89 -16.60
C THR A 726 -7.96 26.18 -15.87
N ARG A 727 -8.18 26.17 -14.54
CA ARG A 727 -8.56 27.36 -13.74
C ARG A 727 -7.54 28.50 -13.81
N ASN A 728 -6.28 28.18 -14.05
CA ASN A 728 -5.23 29.18 -14.26
C ASN A 728 -5.25 29.68 -15.72
N THR A 729 -6.24 30.51 -16.04
CA THR A 729 -6.38 31.21 -17.33
C THR A 729 -5.26 32.23 -17.62
N GLY A 730 -4.26 32.33 -16.73
CA GLY A 730 -3.01 33.05 -16.92
C GLY A 730 -1.81 32.12 -16.73
N ALA A 731 -1.57 31.27 -17.72
CA ALA A 731 -0.45 30.32 -17.84
C ALA A 731 -0.54 29.03 -17.00
N PHE A 732 -0.49 27.91 -17.74
CA PHE A 732 -0.23 26.51 -17.36
C PHE A 732 -1.39 25.66 -16.81
N ASP A 733 -1.73 24.60 -17.55
CA ASP A 733 -2.57 23.49 -17.08
C ASP A 733 -1.76 22.65 -16.06
N GLN A 734 -2.24 22.48 -14.82
CA GLN A 734 -1.63 21.49 -13.90
C GLN A 734 -1.94 20.10 -14.44
N VAL A 735 -0.94 19.24 -14.64
CA VAL A 735 -1.11 17.88 -15.18
C VAL A 735 -0.80 16.87 -14.10
N VAL A 736 -1.77 16.04 -13.74
CA VAL A 736 -1.55 14.84 -12.91
C VAL A 736 -1.63 13.62 -13.81
N ALA A 737 -0.58 12.81 -13.82
CA ALA A 737 -0.54 11.55 -14.57
C ALA A 737 -0.78 10.36 -13.63
N SER A 738 -1.83 9.58 -13.90
CA SER A 738 -2.05 8.29 -13.24
C SER A 738 -1.57 7.17 -14.17
N ALA A 739 -0.84 6.20 -13.62
CA ALA A 739 -0.56 4.94 -14.30
C ALA A 739 -1.75 3.98 -14.10
N PRO A 740 -2.03 3.03 -15.00
CA PRO A 740 -3.01 1.99 -14.69
C PRO A 740 -2.38 0.84 -13.89
N VAL A 741 -3.22 0.11 -13.18
CA VAL A 741 -2.96 -1.31 -12.88
C VAL A 741 -3.28 -2.10 -14.15
N TYR A 742 -2.26 -2.72 -14.75
CA TYR A 742 -2.45 -3.57 -15.93
C TYR A 742 -2.84 -4.99 -15.54
N VAL A 743 -3.80 -5.56 -16.26
CA VAL A 743 -4.29 -6.94 -16.08
C VAL A 743 -3.85 -7.82 -17.25
N GLY A 744 -3.62 -9.10 -16.93
CA GLY A 744 -3.25 -10.15 -17.88
C GLY A 744 -1.75 -10.26 -18.08
N PRO A 745 -1.27 -11.22 -18.90
CA PRO A 745 0.15 -11.41 -19.13
C PRO A 745 0.75 -10.16 -19.78
N LEU A 746 1.54 -9.42 -19.00
CA LEU A 746 2.26 -8.26 -19.49
C LEU A 746 3.33 -8.67 -20.49
N LEU A 747 3.34 -8.00 -21.64
CA LEU A 747 4.34 -8.22 -22.68
C LEU A 747 5.24 -7.00 -22.84
N PRO A 748 6.57 -7.18 -23.00
CA PRO A 748 7.43 -6.11 -23.47
C PRO A 748 6.98 -5.63 -24.85
N LEU A 749 7.05 -4.31 -25.09
CA LEU A 749 6.75 -3.70 -26.40
C LEU A 749 7.69 -4.16 -27.53
N THR A 750 8.75 -4.87 -27.17
CA THR A 750 9.71 -5.49 -28.09
C THR A 750 9.27 -6.86 -28.60
N SER A 751 8.21 -7.46 -28.05
CA SER A 751 7.74 -8.78 -28.45
C SER A 751 7.26 -8.83 -29.90
N ASP A 752 7.44 -9.99 -30.56
CA ASP A 752 7.09 -10.18 -31.98
C ASP A 752 5.60 -9.94 -32.27
N VAL A 753 4.76 -10.12 -31.24
CA VAL A 753 3.32 -9.83 -31.25
C VAL A 753 3.03 -8.40 -31.74
N PHE A 754 3.87 -7.42 -31.39
CA PHE A 754 3.66 -6.01 -31.77
C PHE A 754 4.37 -5.61 -33.06
N THR A 755 5.46 -6.29 -33.39
CA THR A 755 6.34 -5.87 -34.50
C THR A 755 5.87 -6.35 -35.86
N GLY A 756 4.86 -7.22 -35.90
CA GLY A 756 4.42 -7.88 -37.14
C GLY A 756 5.38 -8.96 -37.62
N GLY A 757 6.29 -9.42 -36.74
CA GLY A 757 7.09 -10.61 -36.98
C GLY A 757 6.18 -11.83 -37.14
N SER A 758 6.57 -12.77 -38.00
CA SER A 758 5.90 -14.07 -38.11
C SER A 758 6.21 -14.91 -36.87
N GLY A 759 5.58 -14.60 -35.73
CA GLY A 759 5.74 -15.36 -34.49
C GLY A 759 5.01 -16.70 -34.58
N THR A 760 5.78 -17.78 -34.45
CA THR A 760 5.32 -19.12 -34.04
C THR A 760 4.86 -19.14 -32.59
#